data_AF-A0A2A5HSY1-F1
#
_entry.id   AF-A0A2A5HSY1-F1
#
_cell.length_a   1.000
_cell.length_b   1.000
_cell.length_c   1.000
_cell.angle_alpha   90.00
_cell.angle_beta   90.00
_cell.angle_gamma   90.00
#
_symmetry.space_group_name_H-M   'P 1'
#
loop_
_entity.id
_entity.type
_entity.pdbx_description
1 polymer ?
#
loop_
_entity_poly.entity_id
_entity_poly.type
_entity_poly.pdbx_seq_one_letter_code
_entity_poly.pdbx_strand_id
1 'polypeptide(L)'
;MFRSVFLLCVLLPLMFLLASCVGDSGQSTEGTINTSQNDPGDGSLVYLGPPAQTDDIQRFKENVWDNLAASNRCGACHNQEFGQEPFFVRLDDVNLAYSVALNLVDLQAPVLSRLVEKVGTGHNCWLANAQACADTVERFISAWSTASGASANVIVLTPPNVKNVGTSLRLPGDSGVYAQTVYPLVTGEANCVNCHSEGGVLARQQPFFASSNVDNAYQAARTLIDLSSPSRSRFVERMQEQHNCWADPTGAESSNCVYSRIEIQDAIEAMIGLVPPPAEVDPQWVISDAIGLLDDGIIASSGGRVETNVIAVYQFKEGAGGTAFDTSGVEPLLNLNITDEVEWVGSWGIRIIDGKAQADTASSKKLYDLIRATGEYSIEAWVIPGNVSQEGPARIVTYAGGSDEANFMLGQTLYDYDFLSRSSNTGADGSPALSTPSADEVLQASLQHVVVNYDVIDGRQVFVNGELVAQDDPASDTLGGDLNEWDDGFAFAVGNEVDNQQQWQGTVRFLAIHNRILTEEQIVANFDVGVGQKYFMLFGVSRIGLPQSELDKITAGNESLVDWTLSAAGIADAYIVFETEVFDDFSYQFNAPFFISLDRDAVPSRDIRIKGMRLGLNGKEVAVGQLYSNVDMTVTAGNYNSETGVPLVGTPSGTIIGVEDGAADDQFFLTFEEFGGVIFDRPADEVPDLPAPVDLPVQADVGLRVFSEINASMSAVTGVRSSSVSETYSRVIRQLPPSENADAFLASHQSGIMQLALAYCSGLSADTGLRAQFYPGLDFNAPALDSEIGRNNVIQPLLDALIVNEGLASQPDAAAVSAELHALIGAMTGAPSTTIITAVCTASLGGATTLLQ
;
A
#
# COMPACT_ATOMS: atom_id res chain seq x y z
N MET A 1 -65.14 -62.32 -33.65
CA MET A 1 -64.80 -63.04 -32.41
C MET A 1 -63.28 -63.02 -32.27
N PHE A 2 -62.76 -62.82 -31.05
CA PHE A 2 -61.38 -63.14 -30.66
C PHE A 2 -60.83 -64.33 -31.48
N ARG A 3 -59.57 -64.36 -31.90
CA ARG A 3 -58.38 -64.32 -31.06
C ARG A 3 -57.15 -64.37 -31.98
N SER A 4 -56.04 -63.85 -31.45
CA SER A 4 -54.63 -64.09 -31.81
C SER A 4 -54.39 -65.13 -32.89
N VAL A 5 -53.59 -64.82 -33.92
CA VAL A 5 -52.27 -65.42 -34.26
C VAL A 5 -51.69 -64.63 -35.47
N PHE A 6 -50.36 -64.67 -35.63
CA PHE A 6 -49.56 -64.51 -36.86
C PHE A 6 -49.10 -63.06 -37.20
N LEU A 7 -47.83 -62.78 -37.50
CA LEU A 7 -46.66 -63.63 -37.71
C LEU A 7 -45.35 -62.82 -37.64
N LEU A 8 -44.33 -63.51 -37.16
CA LEU A 8 -42.90 -63.24 -37.14
C LEU A 8 -42.30 -63.18 -38.56
N CYS A 9 -41.49 -62.17 -38.91
CA CYS A 9 -40.26 -62.34 -39.72
C CYS A 9 -39.54 -61.01 -40.04
N VAL A 10 -38.22 -61.01 -39.82
CA VAL A 10 -37.17 -60.17 -40.44
C VAL A 10 -37.04 -58.73 -39.92
N LEU A 11 -35.95 -58.50 -39.17
CA LEU A 11 -35.46 -57.20 -38.71
C LEU A 11 -33.99 -57.06 -39.11
N LEU A 12 -33.61 -55.84 -39.52
CA LEU A 12 -32.45 -55.34 -40.29
C LEU A 12 -32.59 -55.44 -41.82
N PRO A 13 -32.29 -54.37 -42.59
CA PRO A 13 -31.48 -53.18 -42.26
C PRO A 13 -32.18 -51.83 -42.58
N LEU A 14 -31.41 -50.74 -42.53
CA LEU A 14 -31.67 -49.43 -43.16
C LEU A 14 -32.42 -48.37 -42.32
N MET A 15 -31.70 -47.87 -41.30
CA MET A 15 -31.99 -46.58 -40.67
C MET A 15 -31.18 -45.50 -41.41
N PHE A 16 -31.73 -44.99 -42.51
CA PHE A 16 -31.39 -43.69 -43.08
C PHE A 16 -32.67 -42.86 -43.06
N LEU A 17 -32.53 -41.58 -42.67
CA LEU A 17 -33.56 -40.53 -42.56
C LEU A 17 -34.22 -40.37 -41.18
N LEU A 18 -33.46 -39.76 -40.26
CA LEU A 18 -33.95 -38.77 -39.27
C LEU A 18 -32.73 -37.96 -38.80
N ALA A 19 -32.34 -36.96 -39.60
CA ALA A 19 -31.47 -35.87 -39.17
C ALA A 19 -32.38 -34.67 -38.86
N SER A 20 -32.65 -34.49 -37.57
CA SER A 20 -33.36 -33.36 -36.98
C SER A 20 -32.39 -32.19 -36.75
N CYS A 21 -32.89 -30.98 -37.00
CA CYS A 21 -32.24 -29.73 -36.63
C CYS A 21 -32.04 -29.62 -35.11
N VAL A 22 -30.77 -29.52 -34.68
CA VAL A 22 -30.33 -28.71 -33.53
C VAL A 22 -28.99 -28.14 -33.98
N GLY A 23 -28.95 -26.85 -34.30
CA GLY A 23 -27.70 -26.13 -34.51
C GLY A 23 -27.13 -25.81 -33.13
N ASP A 24 -25.98 -26.40 -32.83
CA ASP A 24 -25.19 -26.08 -31.65
C ASP A 24 -23.89 -25.42 -32.11
N SER A 25 -23.62 -24.26 -31.52
CA SER A 25 -22.51 -23.36 -31.76
C SER A 25 -21.25 -23.93 -31.12
N GLY A 26 -20.53 -24.77 -31.86
CA GLY A 26 -19.17 -25.17 -31.51
C GLY A 26 -18.17 -24.07 -31.86
N GLN A 27 -17.97 -23.10 -30.96
CA GLN A 27 -16.72 -22.36 -30.93
C GLN A 27 -15.59 -23.36 -30.66
N SER A 28 -14.58 -23.35 -31.52
CA SER A 28 -13.28 -23.98 -31.24
C SER A 28 -12.71 -23.34 -29.99
N THR A 29 -12.36 -24.15 -28.99
CA THR A 29 -11.37 -23.76 -27.98
C THR A 29 -10.10 -23.38 -28.74
N GLU A 30 -9.83 -22.07 -28.83
CA GLU A 30 -8.58 -21.59 -29.41
C GLU A 30 -7.42 -22.11 -28.58
N GLY A 31 -6.45 -22.73 -29.25
CA GLY A 31 -5.25 -23.23 -28.60
C GLY A 31 -4.41 -22.08 -28.06
N THR A 32 -3.76 -22.32 -26.93
CA THR A 32 -2.73 -21.47 -26.33
C THR A 32 -1.76 -20.99 -27.42
N ILE A 33 -1.59 -19.67 -27.55
CA ILE A 33 -0.64 -19.08 -28.49
C ILE A 33 0.76 -19.55 -28.10
N ASN A 34 1.44 -20.23 -29.02
CA ASN A 34 2.82 -20.65 -28.86
C ASN A 34 3.73 -19.40 -28.81
N THR A 35 4.28 -19.10 -27.63
CA THR A 35 5.13 -17.93 -27.32
C THR A 35 6.55 -18.01 -27.91
N SER A 36 6.86 -19.03 -28.73
CA SER A 36 8.20 -19.23 -29.31
C SER A 36 8.51 -18.34 -30.53
N GLN A 37 8.07 -17.07 -30.58
CA GLN A 37 8.60 -16.15 -31.59
C GLN A 37 9.95 -15.60 -31.13
N ASN A 38 10.96 -16.45 -31.30
CA ASN A 38 12.36 -16.06 -31.28
C ASN A 38 12.61 -15.02 -32.39
N ASP A 39 13.39 -13.98 -32.06
CA ASP A 39 13.96 -13.00 -33.00
C ASP A 39 14.45 -13.71 -34.29
N PRO A 40 14.13 -13.21 -35.51
CA PRO A 40 14.57 -13.83 -36.77
C PRO A 40 16.10 -13.96 -36.96
N GLY A 41 16.92 -13.49 -36.01
CA GLY A 41 18.38 -13.56 -36.02
C GLY A 41 19.02 -14.80 -35.38
N ASP A 42 18.31 -15.56 -34.53
CA ASP A 42 18.83 -16.81 -33.95
C ASP A 42 18.12 -18.03 -34.58
N GLY A 43 18.87 -19.06 -34.94
CA GLY A 43 18.32 -20.24 -35.62
C GLY A 43 17.27 -20.91 -34.74
N SER A 44 15.99 -20.66 -35.05
CA SER A 44 14.83 -21.22 -34.33
C SER A 44 15.09 -22.66 -33.93
N LEU A 45 15.17 -22.91 -32.62
CA LEU A 45 15.26 -24.26 -32.08
C LEU A 45 14.04 -25.06 -32.55
N VAL A 46 14.23 -26.02 -33.44
CA VAL A 46 13.16 -26.93 -33.89
C VAL A 46 13.34 -28.27 -33.20
N TYR A 47 12.40 -28.62 -32.32
CA TYR A 47 12.37 -29.94 -31.69
C TYR A 47 11.99 -31.01 -32.72
N LEU A 48 12.87 -32.00 -32.92
CA LEU A 48 12.67 -33.09 -33.90
C LEU A 48 12.54 -34.48 -33.24
N GLY A 49 12.49 -34.53 -31.91
CA GLY A 49 12.36 -35.76 -31.13
C GLY A 49 10.94 -36.35 -31.15
N PRO A 50 10.71 -37.49 -30.47
CA PRO A 50 9.37 -38.06 -30.32
C PRO A 50 8.43 -37.11 -29.56
N PRO A 51 7.10 -37.17 -29.82
CA PRO A 51 6.14 -36.35 -29.10
C PRO A 51 6.12 -36.68 -27.60
N ALA A 52 5.60 -35.75 -26.80
CA ALA A 52 5.33 -35.97 -25.38
C ALA A 52 4.39 -37.18 -25.19
N GLN A 53 4.75 -38.08 -24.27
CA GLN A 53 3.99 -39.31 -24.00
C GLN A 53 2.81 -39.10 -23.02
N THR A 54 2.82 -38.02 -22.26
CA THR A 54 1.76 -37.66 -21.30
C THR A 54 1.49 -36.16 -21.34
N ASP A 55 0.32 -35.75 -20.86
CA ASP A 55 -0.04 -34.33 -20.75
C ASP A 55 0.92 -33.55 -19.85
N ASP A 56 1.44 -34.19 -18.79
CA ASP A 56 2.41 -33.56 -17.90
C ASP A 56 3.78 -33.34 -18.57
N ILE A 57 4.22 -34.28 -19.42
CA ILE A 57 5.44 -34.09 -20.24
C ILE A 57 5.23 -32.96 -21.25
N GLN A 58 4.02 -32.83 -21.81
CA GLN A 58 3.68 -31.73 -22.70
C GLN A 58 3.73 -30.38 -21.96
N ARG A 59 3.18 -30.31 -20.73
CA ARG A 59 3.25 -29.12 -19.87
C ARG A 59 4.68 -28.76 -19.48
N PHE A 60 5.51 -29.74 -19.12
CA PHE A 60 6.95 -29.53 -18.90
C PHE A 60 7.62 -28.95 -20.15
N LYS A 61 7.29 -29.50 -21.33
CA LYS A 61 7.85 -29.04 -22.58
C LYS A 61 7.56 -27.55 -22.80
N GLU A 62 6.28 -27.19 -22.73
CA GLU A 62 5.77 -25.84 -22.99
C GLU A 62 6.31 -24.82 -21.98
N ASN A 63 6.35 -25.18 -20.70
CA ASN A 63 6.64 -24.22 -19.64
C ASN A 63 8.12 -24.15 -19.26
N VAL A 64 8.90 -25.24 -19.44
CA VAL A 64 10.31 -25.30 -19.01
C VAL A 64 11.24 -25.57 -20.18
N TRP A 65 11.01 -26.64 -20.95
CA TRP A 65 11.96 -27.07 -21.97
C TRP A 65 12.08 -26.03 -23.10
N ASP A 66 10.95 -25.57 -23.66
CA ASP A 66 10.92 -24.61 -24.77
C ASP A 66 11.64 -23.29 -24.39
N ASN A 67 11.57 -22.92 -23.10
CA ASN A 67 12.17 -21.71 -22.57
C ASN A 67 13.66 -21.85 -22.21
N LEU A 68 14.17 -23.07 -21.96
CA LEU A 68 15.55 -23.27 -21.49
C LEU A 68 16.46 -23.99 -22.49
N ALA A 69 15.89 -24.66 -23.49
CA ALA A 69 16.63 -25.49 -24.44
C ALA A 69 17.39 -24.70 -25.52
N ALA A 70 17.16 -23.39 -25.62
CA ALA A 70 17.89 -22.53 -26.54
C ALA A 70 19.39 -22.43 -26.17
N SER A 71 20.23 -22.19 -27.18
CA SER A 71 21.70 -22.20 -27.05
C SER A 71 22.26 -21.00 -26.27
N ASN A 72 21.46 -19.94 -26.11
CA ASN A 72 21.77 -18.78 -25.27
C ASN A 72 21.39 -18.99 -23.79
N ARG A 73 20.87 -20.17 -23.42
CA ARG A 73 20.44 -20.54 -22.07
C ARG A 73 21.01 -21.92 -21.70
N CYS A 74 20.26 -22.75 -20.97
CA CYS A 74 20.71 -24.06 -20.47
C CYS A 74 21.06 -25.05 -21.61
N GLY A 75 20.44 -24.88 -22.78
CA GLY A 75 20.69 -25.68 -23.98
C GLY A 75 22.12 -25.62 -24.50
N ALA A 76 22.93 -24.64 -24.09
CA ALA A 76 24.36 -24.58 -24.41
C ALA A 76 25.17 -25.76 -23.84
N CYS A 77 24.69 -26.40 -22.76
CA CYS A 77 25.47 -27.40 -22.02
C CYS A 77 24.65 -28.65 -21.65
N HIS A 78 23.41 -28.47 -21.19
CA HIS A 78 22.60 -29.52 -20.56
C HIS A 78 21.79 -30.38 -21.54
N ASN A 79 22.39 -30.68 -22.69
CA ASN A 79 21.82 -31.53 -23.73
C ASN A 79 22.78 -32.66 -24.13
N GLN A 80 22.26 -33.63 -24.87
CA GLN A 80 22.96 -34.81 -25.35
C GLN A 80 24.06 -34.53 -26.39
N GLU A 81 24.02 -33.38 -27.06
CA GLU A 81 25.01 -33.00 -28.07
C GLU A 81 26.30 -32.46 -27.45
N PHE A 82 26.17 -31.64 -26.39
CA PHE A 82 27.32 -31.07 -25.67
C PHE A 82 27.79 -31.94 -24.49
N GLY A 83 26.93 -32.79 -23.93
CA GLY A 83 27.33 -33.87 -23.03
C GLY A 83 27.61 -33.48 -21.58
N GLN A 84 27.21 -32.28 -21.12
CA GLN A 84 27.27 -31.91 -19.71
C GLN A 84 26.00 -32.33 -18.94
N GLU A 85 26.11 -33.39 -18.14
CA GLU A 85 25.03 -33.84 -17.26
C GLU A 85 24.71 -32.81 -16.17
N PRO A 86 23.45 -32.71 -15.69
CA PRO A 86 22.27 -33.50 -16.08
C PRO A 86 21.62 -33.03 -17.41
N PHE A 87 21.04 -33.96 -18.19
CA PHE A 87 20.45 -33.69 -19.52
C PHE A 87 18.95 -33.32 -19.50
N PHE A 88 18.59 -32.29 -18.73
CA PHE A 88 17.19 -31.89 -18.55
C PHE A 88 16.64 -31.01 -19.70
N VAL A 89 17.50 -30.52 -20.62
CA VAL A 89 17.09 -29.79 -21.84
C VAL A 89 17.65 -30.45 -23.11
N ARG A 90 17.70 -31.78 -23.13
CA ARG A 90 18.10 -32.55 -24.31
C ARG A 90 17.19 -32.31 -25.51
N LEU A 91 17.77 -32.28 -26.71
CA LEU A 91 17.10 -31.90 -27.95
C LEU A 91 16.49 -33.09 -28.72
N ASP A 92 16.90 -34.31 -28.40
CA ASP A 92 16.51 -35.53 -29.12
C ASP A 92 15.29 -36.25 -28.54
N ASP A 93 15.00 -36.11 -27.24
CA ASP A 93 13.84 -36.74 -26.59
C ASP A 93 13.40 -36.00 -25.32
N VAL A 94 12.26 -35.30 -25.40
CA VAL A 94 11.65 -34.55 -24.31
C VAL A 94 11.17 -35.45 -23.16
N ASN A 95 10.82 -36.71 -23.44
CA ASN A 95 10.37 -37.65 -22.41
C ASN A 95 11.54 -38.03 -21.48
N LEU A 96 12.73 -38.18 -22.06
CA LEU A 96 13.95 -38.39 -21.28
C LEU A 96 14.39 -37.10 -20.57
N ALA A 97 14.21 -35.93 -21.20
CA ALA A 97 14.49 -34.63 -20.58
C ALA A 97 13.66 -34.43 -19.29
N TYR A 98 12.36 -34.69 -19.39
CA TYR A 98 11.40 -34.67 -18.28
C TYR A 98 11.83 -35.57 -17.12
N SER A 99 12.24 -36.81 -17.41
CA SER A 99 12.66 -37.77 -16.36
C SER A 99 13.86 -37.29 -15.54
N VAL A 100 14.75 -36.51 -16.16
CA VAL A 100 15.89 -35.90 -15.49
C VAL A 100 15.46 -34.65 -14.72
N ALA A 101 14.62 -33.81 -15.33
CA ALA A 101 14.12 -32.57 -14.72
C ALA A 101 13.41 -32.81 -13.39
N LEU A 102 12.63 -33.89 -13.26
CA LEU A 102 11.93 -34.25 -12.01
C LEU A 102 12.84 -34.40 -10.78
N ASN A 103 14.15 -34.64 -10.95
CA ASN A 103 15.10 -34.72 -9.83
C ASN A 103 15.77 -33.36 -9.51
N LEU A 104 15.46 -32.32 -10.28
CA LEU A 104 16.06 -30.99 -10.20
C LEU A 104 15.03 -29.91 -9.85
N VAL A 105 13.74 -30.24 -9.93
CA VAL A 105 12.62 -29.33 -9.67
C VAL A 105 11.80 -29.81 -8.48
N ASP A 106 11.25 -28.86 -7.74
CA ASP A 106 10.20 -29.08 -6.76
C ASP A 106 8.93 -28.38 -7.27
N LEU A 107 7.94 -29.15 -7.71
CA LEU A 107 6.68 -28.59 -8.21
C LEU A 107 5.78 -28.06 -7.08
N GLN A 108 6.00 -28.47 -5.84
CA GLN A 108 5.23 -27.97 -4.70
C GLN A 108 5.82 -26.65 -4.17
N ALA A 109 7.15 -26.49 -4.27
CA ALA A 109 7.87 -25.29 -3.90
C ALA A 109 8.90 -24.90 -5.00
N PRO A 110 8.44 -24.30 -6.13
CA PRO A 110 9.30 -23.94 -7.26
C PRO A 110 10.57 -23.18 -6.89
N VAL A 111 10.49 -22.26 -5.92
CA VAL A 111 11.64 -21.48 -5.41
C VAL A 111 12.76 -22.35 -4.83
N LEU A 112 12.44 -23.52 -4.28
CA LEU A 112 13.41 -24.47 -3.70
C LEU A 112 14.00 -25.42 -4.75
N SER A 113 13.59 -25.29 -6.02
CA SER A 113 14.12 -26.11 -7.10
C SER A 113 15.62 -25.91 -7.25
N ARG A 114 16.38 -26.99 -7.40
CA ARG A 114 17.84 -26.96 -7.63
C ARG A 114 18.23 -26.14 -8.86
N LEU A 115 17.36 -26.12 -9.88
CA LEU A 115 17.56 -25.26 -11.07
C LEU A 115 17.55 -23.77 -10.70
N VAL A 116 16.60 -23.34 -9.86
CA VAL A 116 16.47 -21.95 -9.37
C VAL A 116 17.69 -21.60 -8.51
N GLU A 117 18.03 -22.44 -7.53
CA GLU A 117 19.20 -22.26 -6.67
C GLU A 117 20.49 -22.07 -7.49
N LYS A 118 20.72 -22.90 -8.53
CA LYS A 118 21.95 -22.79 -9.33
C LYS A 118 21.99 -21.60 -10.25
N VAL A 119 20.89 -21.24 -10.89
CA VAL A 119 20.87 -20.03 -11.72
C VAL A 119 21.04 -18.78 -10.84
N GLY A 120 20.48 -18.79 -9.63
CA GLY A 120 20.64 -17.72 -8.63
C GLY A 120 22.07 -17.45 -8.20
N THR A 121 22.98 -18.43 -8.28
CA THR A 121 24.42 -18.19 -8.07
C THR A 121 25.13 -17.56 -9.28
N GLY A 122 24.39 -17.18 -10.33
CA GLY A 122 24.90 -16.63 -11.59
C GLY A 122 25.29 -17.67 -12.63
N HIS A 123 24.96 -18.96 -12.44
CA HIS A 123 25.34 -20.02 -13.37
C HIS A 123 24.60 -19.89 -14.71
N ASN A 124 25.32 -19.49 -15.76
CA ASN A 124 24.81 -19.36 -17.14
C ASN A 124 23.54 -18.49 -17.23
N CYS A 125 23.45 -17.48 -16.36
CA CYS A 125 22.39 -16.48 -16.43
C CYS A 125 22.57 -15.64 -17.71
N TRP A 126 21.48 -15.48 -18.45
CA TRP A 126 21.42 -14.72 -19.71
C TRP A 126 21.07 -13.24 -19.50
N LEU A 127 20.84 -12.83 -18.25
CA LEU A 127 20.64 -11.46 -17.82
C LEU A 127 21.85 -10.94 -17.05
N ALA A 128 21.94 -9.63 -16.88
CA ALA A 128 22.99 -9.03 -16.05
C ALA A 128 22.78 -9.27 -14.53
N ASN A 129 21.59 -9.70 -14.12
CA ASN A 129 21.23 -9.97 -12.73
C ASN A 129 20.88 -11.46 -12.54
N ALA A 130 21.62 -12.14 -11.67
CA ALA A 130 21.45 -13.57 -11.40
C ALA A 130 20.10 -13.90 -10.74
N GLN A 131 19.61 -13.04 -9.86
CA GLN A 131 18.31 -13.20 -9.20
C GLN A 131 17.18 -13.10 -10.23
N ALA A 132 17.25 -12.17 -11.18
CA ALA A 132 16.25 -12.07 -12.25
C ALA A 132 16.17 -13.34 -13.12
N CYS A 133 17.32 -13.97 -13.43
CA CYS A 133 17.32 -15.28 -14.09
C CYS A 133 16.70 -16.37 -13.20
N ALA A 134 17.00 -16.38 -11.90
CA ALA A 134 16.43 -17.35 -10.96
C ALA A 134 14.91 -17.20 -10.83
N ASP A 135 14.41 -15.98 -10.68
CA ASP A 135 12.98 -15.66 -10.64
C ASP A 135 12.28 -16.09 -11.94
N THR A 136 12.94 -15.90 -13.10
CA THR A 136 12.42 -16.36 -14.40
C THR A 136 12.32 -17.90 -14.46
N VAL A 137 13.35 -18.62 -13.98
CA VAL A 137 13.30 -20.10 -13.91
C VAL A 137 12.27 -20.58 -12.90
N GLU A 138 12.13 -19.93 -11.76
CA GLU A 138 11.09 -20.22 -10.77
C GLU A 138 9.71 -20.12 -11.43
N ARG A 139 9.44 -19.05 -12.19
CA ARG A 139 8.17 -18.87 -12.90
C ARG A 139 7.90 -19.97 -13.92
N PHE A 140 8.89 -20.41 -14.69
CA PHE A 140 8.74 -21.56 -15.60
C PHE A 140 8.30 -22.83 -14.88
N ILE A 141 8.87 -23.09 -13.70
CA ILE A 141 8.52 -24.26 -12.88
C ILE A 141 7.15 -24.08 -12.23
N SER A 142 6.80 -22.89 -11.76
CA SER A 142 5.48 -22.54 -11.23
C SER A 142 4.38 -22.70 -12.28
N ALA A 143 4.63 -22.26 -13.51
CA ALA A 143 3.70 -22.42 -14.63
C ALA A 143 3.49 -23.90 -14.99
N TRP A 144 4.57 -24.70 -15.02
CA TRP A 144 4.48 -26.15 -15.18
C TRP A 144 3.66 -26.78 -14.05
N SER A 145 3.96 -26.47 -12.79
CA SER A 145 3.25 -26.99 -11.61
C SER A 145 1.75 -26.71 -11.68
N THR A 146 1.40 -25.44 -11.92
CA THR A 146 0.01 -24.97 -12.02
C THR A 146 -0.72 -25.67 -13.16
N ALA A 147 -0.12 -25.70 -14.34
CA ALA A 147 -0.68 -26.40 -15.49
C ALA A 147 -0.93 -27.87 -15.16
N SER A 148 -0.01 -28.51 -14.44
CA SER A 148 -0.06 -29.92 -14.05
C SER A 148 -1.14 -30.26 -13.03
N GLY A 149 -1.85 -29.25 -12.48
CA GLY A 149 -2.84 -29.45 -11.43
C GLY A 149 -2.21 -29.92 -10.12
N ALA A 150 -0.89 -29.73 -9.97
CA ALA A 150 -0.23 -29.88 -8.69
C ALA A 150 -0.82 -28.82 -7.75
N SER A 151 -1.28 -29.24 -6.58
CA SER A 151 -1.72 -28.29 -5.55
C SER A 151 -0.50 -27.49 -5.10
N ALA A 152 -0.25 -26.32 -5.69
CA ALA A 152 0.68 -25.35 -5.11
C ALA A 152 0.03 -24.87 -3.82
N ASN A 153 0.26 -25.57 -2.70
CA ASN A 153 -0.22 -25.20 -1.37
C ASN A 153 0.39 -26.03 -0.22
N VAL A 154 1.64 -26.47 -0.35
CA VAL A 154 2.36 -26.95 0.85
C VAL A 154 3.64 -26.15 0.96
N ILE A 155 3.59 -25.07 1.72
CA ILE A 155 4.81 -24.46 2.25
C ILE A 155 5.51 -25.56 3.06
N VAL A 156 6.66 -26.02 2.58
CA VAL A 156 7.49 -26.97 3.31
C VAL A 156 8.24 -26.21 4.38
N LEU A 157 7.74 -26.31 5.61
CA LEU A 157 8.39 -25.74 6.77
C LEU A 157 9.70 -26.51 7.08
N THR A 158 10.81 -25.80 7.17
CA THR A 158 12.13 -26.31 7.54
C THR A 158 12.59 -25.66 8.84
N PRO A 159 13.25 -26.40 9.74
CA PRO A 159 13.68 -25.85 11.02
C PRO A 159 14.72 -24.73 10.80
N PRO A 160 14.56 -23.55 11.44
CA PRO A 160 15.56 -22.49 11.40
C PRO A 160 16.78 -22.85 12.26
N ASN A 161 17.87 -22.10 12.10
CA ASN A 161 19.03 -22.25 12.99
C ASN A 161 18.66 -21.82 14.40
N VAL A 162 19.05 -22.61 15.40
CA VAL A 162 18.80 -22.28 16.81
C VAL A 162 19.66 -21.08 17.23
N LYS A 163 19.02 -19.94 17.49
CA LYS A 163 19.66 -18.71 17.98
C LYS A 163 19.12 -18.36 19.37
N ASN A 164 20.01 -17.98 20.29
CA ASN A 164 19.57 -17.35 21.54
C ASN A 164 19.21 -15.88 21.25
N VAL A 165 18.31 -15.31 22.04
CA VAL A 165 17.98 -13.89 21.97
C VAL A 165 19.25 -13.08 22.30
N GLY A 166 19.69 -12.26 21.36
CA GLY A 166 20.92 -11.49 21.44
C GLY A 166 20.80 -10.28 22.35
N THR A 167 21.95 -9.80 22.82
CA THR A 167 22.14 -8.44 23.31
C THR A 167 22.45 -7.57 22.08
N SER A 168 21.44 -7.09 21.36
CA SER A 168 21.65 -6.17 20.23
C SER A 168 22.04 -4.78 20.75
N LEU A 169 23.11 -4.19 20.19
CA LEU A 169 23.51 -2.81 20.47
C LEU A 169 22.33 -1.87 20.18
N ARG A 170 22.08 -0.89 21.07
CA ARG A 170 20.92 -0.01 20.95
C ARG A 170 21.33 1.44 20.82
N LEU A 171 20.74 2.14 19.86
CA LEU A 171 20.84 3.60 19.83
C LEU A 171 20.18 4.16 21.12
N PRO A 172 20.85 5.07 21.86
CA PRO A 172 20.30 5.65 23.09
C PRO A 172 18.92 6.29 22.88
N GLY A 173 18.11 6.36 23.93
CA GLY A 173 16.81 7.04 23.84
C GLY A 173 16.95 8.56 23.67
N ASP A 174 18.05 9.13 24.15
CA ASP A 174 18.38 10.55 24.11
C ASP A 174 19.44 10.87 23.04
N SER A 175 19.48 12.13 22.60
CA SER A 175 20.43 12.60 21.58
C SER A 175 21.85 12.80 22.10
N GLY A 176 22.14 12.56 23.39
CA GLY A 176 23.37 12.98 24.05
C GLY A 176 24.65 12.39 23.46
N VAL A 177 24.61 11.11 23.07
CA VAL A 177 25.76 10.44 22.42
C VAL A 177 25.91 10.93 20.97
N TYR A 178 24.81 11.03 20.23
CA TYR A 178 24.79 11.54 18.86
C TYR A 178 25.33 12.97 18.76
N ALA A 179 24.96 13.83 19.71
CA ALA A 179 25.40 15.21 19.84
C ALA A 179 26.93 15.34 19.99
N GLN A 180 27.58 14.33 20.57
CA GLN A 180 29.02 14.31 20.84
C GLN A 180 29.84 13.73 19.68
N THR A 181 29.23 12.94 18.79
CA THR A 181 29.98 12.14 17.80
C THR A 181 29.64 12.52 16.36
N VAL A 182 28.45 12.15 15.88
CA VAL A 182 28.06 12.29 14.45
C VAL A 182 27.52 13.69 14.15
N TYR A 183 26.79 14.30 15.09
CA TYR A 183 26.16 15.62 14.90
C TYR A 183 27.13 16.75 14.51
N PRO A 184 28.34 16.88 15.11
CA PRO A 184 29.31 17.89 14.71
C PRO A 184 29.76 17.79 13.25
N LEU A 185 29.83 16.58 12.69
CA LEU A 185 30.25 16.37 11.30
C LEU A 185 29.15 16.81 10.33
N VAL A 186 27.90 16.40 10.57
CA VAL A 186 26.77 16.72 9.68
C VAL A 186 26.30 18.18 9.76
N THR A 187 26.68 18.90 10.83
CA THR A 187 26.39 20.34 11.00
C THR A 187 27.57 21.28 10.74
N GLY A 188 28.79 20.75 10.77
CA GLY A 188 30.03 21.53 10.65
C GLY A 188 30.75 21.32 9.31
N GLU A 189 31.60 20.28 9.26
CA GLU A 189 32.56 20.06 8.16
C GLU A 189 31.88 19.67 6.85
N ALA A 190 30.72 19.01 6.92
CA ALA A 190 29.95 18.61 5.76
C ALA A 190 28.97 19.72 5.34
N ASN A 191 28.83 19.95 4.02
CA ASN A 191 27.75 20.78 3.47
C ASN A 191 26.34 20.19 3.70
N CYS A 192 26.22 19.12 4.48
CA CYS A 192 24.98 18.44 4.84
C CYS A 192 23.94 19.40 5.43
N VAL A 193 24.32 20.31 6.33
CA VAL A 193 23.39 21.28 6.96
C VAL A 193 22.71 22.20 5.95
N ASN A 194 23.34 22.45 4.80
CA ASN A 194 22.78 23.32 3.77
C ASN A 194 21.60 22.66 3.01
N CYS A 195 21.40 21.36 3.19
CA CYS A 195 20.31 20.60 2.55
C CYS A 195 19.44 19.84 3.56
N HIS A 196 20.04 19.21 4.57
CA HIS A 196 19.40 18.34 5.57
C HIS A 196 19.06 19.05 6.89
N SER A 197 18.79 20.35 6.84
CA SER A 197 18.25 21.13 7.96
C SER A 197 16.98 21.86 7.53
N GLU A 198 16.13 22.22 8.49
CA GLU A 198 14.90 22.97 8.21
C GLU A 198 15.18 24.36 7.62
N GLY A 199 16.38 24.89 7.84
CA GLY A 199 16.86 26.17 7.32
C GLY A 199 17.87 26.05 6.16
N GLY A 200 18.00 24.88 5.53
CA GLY A 200 18.95 24.63 4.45
C GLY A 200 18.79 25.60 3.27
N VAL A 201 19.92 26.13 2.77
CA VAL A 201 19.96 27.21 1.76
C VAL A 201 20.27 26.75 0.33
N LEU A 202 20.68 25.49 0.13
CA LEU A 202 21.10 24.98 -1.19
C LEU A 202 20.08 24.02 -1.84
N ALA A 203 19.43 23.15 -1.07
CA ALA A 203 18.30 22.32 -1.50
C ALA A 203 17.71 21.61 -0.28
N ARG A 204 16.63 22.15 0.30
CA ARG A 204 16.03 21.59 1.53
C ARG A 204 15.45 20.20 1.24
N GLN A 205 16.02 19.16 1.85
CA GLN A 205 15.66 17.76 1.62
C GLN A 205 15.61 16.99 2.95
N GLN A 206 14.63 16.10 3.08
CA GLN A 206 14.56 15.15 4.19
C GLN A 206 15.48 13.95 3.91
N PRO A 207 15.91 13.19 4.94
CA PRO A 207 15.68 13.40 6.38
C PRO A 207 16.50 14.58 6.96
N PHE A 208 15.96 15.29 7.97
CA PHE A 208 16.59 16.46 8.58
C PHE A 208 17.61 16.13 9.69
N PHE A 209 18.56 15.23 9.40
CA PHE A 209 19.58 14.80 10.35
C PHE A 209 20.61 15.88 10.71
N ALA A 210 20.59 17.04 10.04
CA ALA A 210 21.42 18.19 10.38
C ALA A 210 20.57 19.36 10.92
N SER A 211 19.39 19.06 11.51
CA SER A 211 18.53 20.05 12.16
C SER A 211 19.27 20.85 13.22
N SER A 212 18.91 22.13 13.37
CA SER A 212 19.39 22.98 14.48
C SER A 212 18.90 22.51 15.86
N ASN A 213 17.85 21.68 15.90
CA ASN A 213 17.42 20.97 17.10
C ASN A 213 18.05 19.57 17.08
N VAL A 214 18.97 19.32 18.01
CA VAL A 214 19.72 18.06 18.09
C VAL A 214 18.84 16.83 18.34
N ASP A 215 17.70 16.98 19.02
CA ASP A 215 16.79 15.87 19.26
C ASP A 215 16.06 15.48 17.96
N ASN A 216 15.61 16.47 17.19
CA ASN A 216 15.01 16.23 15.87
C ASN A 216 16.03 15.68 14.88
N ALA A 217 17.25 16.24 14.88
CA ALA A 217 18.37 15.74 14.08
C ALA A 217 18.67 14.28 14.41
N TYR A 218 18.69 13.95 15.70
CA TYR A 218 18.92 12.58 16.15
C TYR A 218 17.82 11.64 15.67
N GLN A 219 16.54 11.97 15.87
CA GLN A 219 15.45 11.11 15.39
C GLN A 219 15.54 10.84 13.88
N ALA A 220 15.90 11.85 13.10
CA ALA A 220 16.11 11.72 11.65
C ALA A 220 17.38 10.94 11.27
N ALA A 221 18.39 10.88 12.14
CA ALA A 221 19.65 10.18 11.91
C ALA A 221 19.61 8.70 12.33
N ARG A 222 18.74 8.32 13.26
CA ARG A 222 18.69 6.96 13.83
C ARG A 222 18.51 5.87 12.79
N THR A 223 17.66 6.12 11.79
CA THR A 223 17.40 5.18 10.68
C THR A 223 18.52 5.10 9.65
N LEU A 224 19.57 5.90 9.81
CA LEU A 224 20.70 6.01 8.87
C LEU A 224 22.00 5.42 9.45
N ILE A 225 21.98 4.96 10.70
CA ILE A 225 23.13 4.44 11.42
C ILE A 225 22.95 2.94 11.65
N ASP A 226 23.86 2.15 11.10
CA ASP A 226 23.96 0.72 11.34
C ASP A 226 24.92 0.47 12.51
N LEU A 227 24.39 -0.07 13.62
CA LEU A 227 25.15 -0.36 14.82
C LEU A 227 25.92 -1.69 14.76
N SER A 228 25.49 -2.64 13.92
CA SER A 228 26.14 -3.95 13.76
C SER A 228 27.33 -3.85 12.80
N SER A 229 27.21 -2.96 11.81
CA SER A 229 28.22 -2.72 10.78
C SER A 229 28.31 -1.23 10.44
N PRO A 230 29.12 -0.45 11.19
CA PRO A 230 29.28 1.00 10.99
C PRO A 230 29.59 1.38 9.54
N SER A 231 30.37 0.54 8.85
CA SER A 231 30.72 0.72 7.43
C SER A 231 29.55 0.68 6.45
N ARG A 232 28.41 0.09 6.82
CA ARG A 232 27.16 0.05 6.03
C ARG A 232 26.18 1.19 6.38
N SER A 233 26.49 2.03 7.37
CA SER A 233 25.63 3.17 7.71
C SER A 233 25.44 4.06 6.48
N ARG A 234 24.22 4.56 6.25
CA ARG A 234 23.90 5.38 5.05
C ARG A 234 24.83 6.59 4.92
N PHE A 235 25.25 7.18 6.03
CA PHE A 235 26.24 8.26 6.04
C PHE A 235 27.58 7.85 5.38
N VAL A 236 28.06 6.63 5.64
CA VAL A 236 29.31 6.10 5.10
C VAL A 236 29.15 5.79 3.60
N GLU A 237 28.03 5.18 3.21
CA GLU A 237 27.71 4.89 1.81
C GLU A 237 27.62 6.16 0.96
N ARG A 238 26.97 7.22 1.46
CA ARG A 238 26.90 8.50 0.73
C ARG A 238 28.27 9.09 0.45
N MET A 239 29.24 8.91 1.35
CA MET A 239 30.62 9.33 1.07
C MET A 239 31.28 8.46 0.00
N GLN A 240 30.96 7.16 -0.08
CA GLN A 240 31.41 6.29 -1.16
C GLN A 240 30.82 6.69 -2.52
N GLU A 241 29.57 7.15 -2.51
CA GLU A 241 28.85 7.71 -3.67
C GLU A 241 29.31 9.14 -4.04
N GLN A 242 30.34 9.66 -3.37
CA GLN A 242 30.93 10.98 -3.58
C GLN A 242 30.01 12.17 -3.26
N HIS A 243 29.09 11.99 -2.31
CA HIS A 243 28.13 13.01 -1.91
C HIS A 243 28.66 13.92 -0.79
N ASN A 244 28.80 15.23 -1.07
CA ASN A 244 29.14 16.26 -0.07
C ASN A 244 30.42 16.00 0.77
N CYS A 245 31.40 15.29 0.20
CA CYS A 245 32.68 15.01 0.85
C CYS A 245 33.48 16.29 1.16
N TRP A 246 34.14 16.32 2.30
CA TRP A 246 35.03 17.39 2.74
C TRP A 246 36.50 16.94 2.75
N ALA A 247 37.41 17.92 2.76
CA ALA A 247 38.83 17.68 2.59
C ALA A 247 39.54 17.38 3.91
N ASP A 248 40.55 16.52 3.87
CA ASP A 248 41.46 16.31 5.00
C ASP A 248 42.21 17.63 5.33
N PRO A 249 42.02 18.23 6.52
CA PRO A 249 42.66 19.49 6.88
C PRO A 249 44.18 19.36 7.01
N THR A 250 44.71 18.14 7.14
CA THR A 250 46.14 17.85 7.20
C THR A 250 46.76 17.59 5.83
N GLY A 251 45.92 17.32 4.82
CA GLY A 251 46.33 16.93 3.46
C GLY A 251 47.05 15.59 3.38
N ALA A 252 46.87 14.70 4.36
CA ALA A 252 47.45 13.36 4.37
C ALA A 252 46.70 12.41 3.43
N GLU A 253 45.38 12.55 3.34
CA GLU A 253 44.54 11.85 2.36
C GLU A 253 44.23 12.77 1.16
N SER A 254 44.50 12.26 -0.04
CA SER A 254 44.33 13.01 -1.29
C SER A 254 42.89 13.00 -1.81
N SER A 255 42.11 11.99 -1.41
CA SER A 255 40.70 11.86 -1.78
C SER A 255 39.78 12.32 -0.65
N ASN A 256 39.11 13.46 -0.83
CA ASN A 256 38.12 14.00 0.11
C ASN A 256 37.10 12.95 0.56
N CYS A 257 36.59 12.14 -0.37
CA CYS A 257 35.59 11.12 -0.07
C CYS A 257 36.14 9.90 0.66
N VAL A 258 37.43 9.57 0.47
CA VAL A 258 38.09 8.53 1.30
C VAL A 258 38.24 9.03 2.72
N TYR A 259 38.68 10.29 2.90
CA TYR A 259 38.82 10.93 4.20
C TYR A 259 37.47 11.04 4.93
N SER A 260 36.48 11.67 4.30
CA SER A 260 35.14 11.89 4.87
C SER A 260 34.46 10.58 5.27
N ARG A 261 34.63 9.52 4.47
CA ARG A 261 34.13 8.18 4.77
C ARG A 261 34.75 7.62 6.04
N ILE A 262 36.08 7.74 6.19
CA ILE A 262 36.77 7.27 7.39
C ILE A 262 36.29 8.07 8.60
N GLU A 263 36.23 9.39 8.50
CA GLU A 263 35.85 10.25 9.62
C GLU A 263 34.41 10.02 10.10
N ILE A 264 33.45 9.91 9.18
CA ILE A 264 32.06 9.65 9.55
C ILE A 264 31.86 8.22 10.09
N GLN A 265 32.61 7.24 9.57
CA GLN A 265 32.61 5.88 10.11
C GLN A 265 33.21 5.85 11.52
N ASP A 266 34.35 6.49 11.74
CA ASP A 266 35.01 6.60 13.05
C ASP A 266 34.09 7.30 14.07
N ALA A 267 33.33 8.31 13.65
CA ALA A 267 32.34 8.97 14.51
C ALA A 267 31.18 8.04 14.90
N ILE A 268 30.72 7.17 14.00
CA ILE A 268 29.71 6.16 14.29
C ILE A 268 30.28 5.07 15.21
N GLU A 269 31.52 4.62 14.98
CA GLU A 269 32.21 3.67 15.86
C GLU A 269 32.42 4.25 17.27
N ALA A 270 32.78 5.54 17.37
CA ALA A 270 32.87 6.25 18.64
C ALA A 270 31.51 6.38 19.31
N MET A 271 30.44 6.59 18.54
CA MET A 271 29.07 6.60 19.04
C MET A 271 28.74 5.25 19.69
N ILE A 272 28.99 4.14 18.98
CA ILE A 272 28.78 2.77 19.47
C ILE A 272 29.58 2.50 20.74
N GLY A 273 30.84 2.94 20.80
CA GLY A 273 31.68 2.78 22.00
C GLY A 273 31.14 3.49 23.25
N LEU A 274 30.27 4.49 23.08
CA LEU A 274 29.62 5.25 24.14
C LEU A 274 28.19 4.77 24.45
N VAL A 275 27.64 3.88 23.61
CA VAL A 275 26.36 3.21 23.87
C VAL A 275 26.53 2.23 25.04
N PRO A 276 25.68 2.31 26.09
CA PRO A 276 25.69 1.32 27.16
C PRO A 276 25.50 -0.09 26.58
N PRO A 277 26.16 -1.12 27.13
CA PRO A 277 25.91 -2.49 26.71
C PRO A 277 24.41 -2.79 26.82
N PRO A 278 23.84 -3.57 25.88
CA PRO A 278 22.41 -3.82 25.86
C PRO A 278 21.97 -4.41 27.18
N ALA A 279 20.81 -4.01 27.68
CA ALA A 279 20.21 -4.70 28.81
C ALA A 279 20.05 -6.18 28.42
N GLU A 280 20.59 -7.08 29.25
CA GLU A 280 20.37 -8.52 29.06
C GLU A 280 18.87 -8.80 29.10
N VAL A 281 18.43 -9.76 28.26
CA VAL A 281 17.06 -10.30 28.33
C VAL A 281 16.82 -10.78 29.75
N ASP A 282 15.69 -10.40 30.33
CA ASP A 282 15.39 -10.77 31.71
C ASP A 282 15.42 -12.30 31.85
N PRO A 283 16.31 -12.86 32.69
CA PRO A 283 16.47 -14.31 32.82
C PRO A 283 15.22 -15.00 33.38
N GLN A 284 14.25 -14.25 33.90
CA GLN A 284 12.96 -14.77 34.36
C GLN A 284 11.94 -14.92 33.22
N TRP A 285 12.16 -14.32 32.06
CA TRP A 285 11.23 -14.42 30.95
C TRP A 285 11.14 -15.86 30.42
N VAL A 286 9.91 -16.27 30.13
CA VAL A 286 9.64 -17.48 29.36
C VAL A 286 9.68 -17.06 27.89
N ILE A 287 10.73 -17.46 27.17
CA ILE A 287 11.00 -16.99 25.81
C ILE A 287 11.18 -18.13 24.81
N SER A 288 10.86 -17.87 23.54
CA SER A 288 11.24 -18.73 22.42
C SER A 288 12.72 -18.57 22.07
N ASP A 289 13.22 -19.43 21.18
CA ASP A 289 14.41 -19.14 20.39
C ASP A 289 14.19 -17.88 19.53
N ALA A 290 15.29 -17.24 19.15
CA ALA A 290 15.29 -16.05 18.34
C ALA A 290 15.36 -16.37 16.84
N ILE A 291 14.82 -15.48 16.01
CA ILE A 291 14.73 -15.67 14.56
C ILE A 291 14.94 -14.35 13.81
N GLY A 292 15.70 -14.37 12.72
CA GLY A 292 15.86 -13.22 11.80
C GLY A 292 15.03 -13.40 10.54
N LEU A 293 14.50 -12.30 9.98
CA LEU A 293 13.58 -12.37 8.83
C LEU A 293 14.25 -12.94 7.58
N LEU A 294 15.40 -12.39 7.17
CA LEU A 294 16.08 -12.80 5.94
C LEU A 294 16.90 -14.08 6.10
N ASP A 295 17.49 -14.30 7.27
CA ASP A 295 18.36 -15.44 7.54
C ASP A 295 17.59 -16.76 7.74
N ASP A 296 16.43 -16.67 8.39
CA ASP A 296 15.71 -17.84 8.92
C ASP A 296 14.26 -17.93 8.44
N GLY A 297 13.71 -16.84 7.89
CA GLY A 297 12.34 -16.81 7.37
C GLY A 297 12.19 -17.67 6.13
N ILE A 298 11.20 -18.56 6.13
CA ILE A 298 10.91 -19.40 4.97
C ILE A 298 10.06 -18.59 4.00
N ILE A 299 10.60 -18.36 2.81
CA ILE A 299 9.90 -17.65 1.75
C ILE A 299 8.66 -18.47 1.36
N ALA A 300 7.49 -17.93 1.64
CA ALA A 300 6.30 -18.32 0.92
C ALA A 300 6.44 -17.71 -0.47
N SER A 301 6.97 -18.49 -1.42
CA SER A 301 6.85 -18.14 -2.84
C SER A 301 5.38 -17.85 -3.09
N SER A 302 5.09 -16.80 -3.85
CA SER A 302 3.75 -16.28 -4.20
C SER A 302 2.90 -17.27 -5.03
N GLY A 303 2.94 -18.56 -4.70
CA GLY A 303 1.98 -19.55 -5.12
C GLY A 303 0.60 -19.10 -4.67
N GLY A 304 -0.36 -19.19 -5.59
CA GLY A 304 -1.70 -18.66 -5.42
C GLY A 304 -1.97 -17.39 -6.23
N ARG A 305 -0.95 -16.63 -6.64
CA ARG A 305 -1.14 -15.54 -7.63
C ARG A 305 -1.53 -16.14 -8.98
N VAL A 306 -2.61 -15.64 -9.54
CA VAL A 306 -3.06 -15.93 -10.88
C VAL A 306 -2.17 -15.16 -11.86
N GLU A 307 -1.19 -15.86 -12.43
CA GLU A 307 -0.25 -15.33 -13.43
C GLU A 307 -0.58 -15.81 -14.85
N THR A 308 -1.78 -16.36 -15.09
CA THR A 308 -2.19 -16.79 -16.44
C THR A 308 -2.17 -15.62 -17.41
N ASN A 309 -1.70 -15.87 -18.64
CA ASN A 309 -1.66 -14.89 -19.74
C ASN A 309 -0.75 -13.68 -19.47
N VAL A 310 0.13 -13.75 -18.47
CA VAL A 310 1.09 -12.68 -18.19
C VAL A 310 2.16 -12.62 -19.26
N ILE A 311 2.48 -11.41 -19.72
CA ILE A 311 3.43 -11.15 -20.82
C ILE A 311 4.57 -10.22 -20.41
N ALA A 312 4.47 -9.54 -19.26
CA ALA A 312 5.55 -8.80 -18.61
C ALA A 312 5.33 -8.77 -17.09
N VAL A 313 6.39 -8.95 -16.29
CA VAL A 313 6.31 -8.92 -14.81
C VAL A 313 7.53 -8.25 -14.19
N TYR A 314 7.28 -7.30 -13.28
CA TYR A 314 8.29 -6.61 -12.47
C TYR A 314 7.92 -6.73 -11.00
N GLN A 315 8.73 -7.50 -10.27
CA GLN A 315 8.64 -7.64 -8.82
C GLN A 315 9.62 -6.71 -8.09
N PHE A 316 10.54 -6.07 -8.84
CA PHE A 316 11.54 -5.13 -8.32
C PHE A 316 12.39 -5.72 -7.18
N LYS A 317 12.71 -7.01 -7.29
CA LYS A 317 13.54 -7.77 -6.34
C LYS A 317 15.03 -7.42 -6.42
N GLU A 318 15.44 -6.72 -7.48
CA GLU A 318 16.84 -6.43 -7.75
C GLU A 318 17.48 -5.52 -6.70
N GLY A 319 16.71 -4.58 -6.15
CA GLY A 319 17.10 -3.70 -5.04
C GLY A 319 18.25 -2.72 -5.33
N ALA A 320 18.90 -2.82 -6.48
CA ALA A 320 19.98 -1.95 -6.92
C ALA A 320 20.20 -2.04 -8.44
N GLY A 321 20.93 -1.06 -8.99
CA GLY A 321 21.27 -0.99 -10.42
C GLY A 321 20.34 -0.10 -11.24
N GLY A 322 20.60 -0.01 -12.54
CA GLY A 322 19.87 0.88 -13.47
C GLY A 322 18.80 0.18 -14.31
N THR A 323 18.43 -1.05 -13.98
CA THR A 323 17.49 -1.85 -14.78
C THR A 323 16.58 -2.66 -13.87
N ALA A 324 15.27 -2.57 -14.08
CA ALA A 324 14.29 -3.53 -13.56
C ALA A 324 13.99 -4.57 -14.65
N PHE A 325 14.20 -5.85 -14.35
CA PHE A 325 14.11 -6.91 -15.35
C PHE A 325 12.68 -7.43 -15.47
N ASP A 326 12.24 -7.64 -16.71
CA ASP A 326 11.02 -8.39 -16.98
C ASP A 326 11.29 -9.87 -16.72
N THR A 327 10.67 -10.40 -15.66
CA THR A 327 10.85 -11.79 -15.24
C THR A 327 9.75 -12.71 -15.77
N SER A 328 8.81 -12.21 -16.58
CA SER A 328 7.70 -13.02 -17.14
C SER A 328 8.18 -14.26 -17.90
N GLY A 329 9.40 -14.19 -18.46
CA GLY A 329 9.98 -15.22 -19.30
C GLY A 329 9.45 -15.21 -20.74
N VAL A 330 8.61 -14.24 -21.11
CA VAL A 330 8.09 -14.07 -22.47
C VAL A 330 8.99 -13.12 -23.27
N GLU A 331 9.59 -13.64 -24.33
CA GLU A 331 10.53 -12.89 -25.18
C GLU A 331 9.80 -12.03 -26.25
N PRO A 332 10.40 -10.91 -26.69
CA PRO A 332 11.58 -10.27 -26.09
C PRO A 332 11.27 -9.74 -24.68
N LEU A 333 12.21 -9.90 -23.74
CA LEU A 333 12.04 -9.37 -22.38
C LEU A 333 11.88 -7.85 -22.39
N LEU A 334 10.85 -7.34 -21.70
CA LEU A 334 10.49 -5.93 -21.65
C LEU A 334 11.27 -5.20 -20.53
N ASN A 335 12.60 -5.32 -20.49
CA ASN A 335 13.38 -4.75 -19.38
C ASN A 335 13.24 -3.21 -19.33
N LEU A 336 13.06 -2.66 -18.12
CA LEU A 336 12.92 -1.22 -17.89
C LEU A 336 14.25 -0.61 -17.47
N ASN A 337 14.74 0.36 -18.23
CA ASN A 337 15.90 1.17 -17.84
C ASN A 337 15.47 2.32 -16.96
N ILE A 338 16.11 2.45 -15.80
CA ILE A 338 15.84 3.47 -14.80
C ILE A 338 16.65 4.72 -15.13
N THR A 339 15.99 5.88 -15.20
CA THR A 339 16.63 7.18 -15.46
C THR A 339 16.23 8.22 -14.41
N ASP A 340 17.10 9.22 -14.24
CA ASP A 340 16.90 10.39 -13.37
C ASP A 340 16.67 10.00 -11.89
N GLU A 341 15.75 10.65 -11.18
CA GLU A 341 15.54 10.42 -9.74
C GLU A 341 14.52 9.31 -9.46
N VAL A 342 15.02 8.07 -9.54
CA VAL A 342 14.31 6.85 -9.13
C VAL A 342 15.17 6.05 -8.16
N GLU A 343 14.58 5.62 -7.06
CA GLU A 343 15.27 4.91 -5.98
C GLU A 343 14.69 3.50 -5.78
N TRP A 344 15.54 2.54 -5.43
CA TRP A 344 15.08 1.22 -5.01
C TRP A 344 14.51 1.27 -3.60
N VAL A 345 13.49 0.44 -3.34
CA VAL A 345 12.78 0.35 -2.06
C VAL A 345 13.18 -0.95 -1.37
N GLY A 346 13.48 -0.88 -0.06
CA GLY A 346 13.98 -2.03 0.71
C GLY A 346 12.97 -3.18 0.81
N SER A 347 11.67 -2.86 0.69
CA SER A 347 10.56 -3.81 0.70
C SER A 347 10.20 -4.39 -0.69
N TRP A 348 11.13 -4.35 -1.65
CA TRP A 348 10.89 -4.48 -3.09
C TRP A 348 10.06 -3.33 -3.66
N GLY A 349 10.51 -2.81 -4.80
CA GLY A 349 9.87 -1.72 -5.52
C GLY A 349 10.84 -0.66 -6.02
N ILE A 350 10.29 0.28 -6.78
CA ILE A 350 10.96 1.51 -7.18
C ILE A 350 10.13 2.72 -6.74
N ARG A 351 10.79 3.71 -6.13
CA ARG A 351 10.23 5.01 -5.78
C ARG A 351 10.61 6.03 -6.84
N ILE A 352 9.59 6.63 -7.44
CA ILE A 352 9.70 7.68 -8.45
C ILE A 352 9.59 9.05 -7.77
N ILE A 353 10.60 9.91 -7.97
CA ILE A 353 10.64 11.28 -7.43
C ILE A 353 10.58 12.30 -8.58
N ASP A 354 11.54 12.21 -9.50
CA ASP A 354 11.65 13.04 -10.71
C ASP A 354 12.39 12.25 -11.79
N GLY A 355 11.74 11.20 -12.28
CA GLY A 355 12.33 10.25 -13.21
C GLY A 355 11.35 9.18 -13.68
N LYS A 356 11.87 8.13 -14.32
CA LYS A 356 11.06 7.02 -14.83
C LYS A 356 11.86 5.74 -15.03
N ALA A 357 11.14 4.64 -15.19
CA ALA A 357 11.66 3.38 -15.72
C ALA A 357 11.03 3.13 -17.10
N GLN A 358 11.84 2.92 -18.14
CA GLN A 358 11.37 2.85 -19.53
C GLN A 358 12.03 1.72 -20.32
N ALA A 359 11.23 0.96 -21.07
CA ALA A 359 11.69 -0.03 -22.03
C ALA A 359 12.05 0.60 -23.39
N ASP A 360 12.88 -0.07 -24.18
CA ASP A 360 13.10 0.34 -25.57
C ASP A 360 11.88 0.02 -26.45
N THR A 361 11.78 0.67 -27.61
CA THR A 361 10.64 0.51 -28.51
C THR A 361 10.59 -0.88 -29.17
N ALA A 362 11.74 -1.54 -29.37
CA ALA A 362 11.81 -2.85 -30.01
C ALA A 362 11.27 -3.96 -29.10
N SER A 363 11.62 -3.94 -27.81
CA SER A 363 11.04 -4.85 -26.81
C SER A 363 9.59 -4.49 -26.50
N SER A 364 9.23 -3.21 -26.48
CA SER A 364 7.85 -2.74 -26.27
C SER A 364 6.86 -3.24 -27.34
N LYS A 365 7.33 -3.48 -28.57
CA LYS A 365 6.52 -4.09 -29.64
C LYS A 365 5.86 -5.42 -29.22
N LYS A 366 6.44 -6.16 -28.27
CA LYS A 366 5.83 -7.37 -27.68
C LYS A 366 4.40 -7.12 -27.21
N LEU A 367 4.15 -5.98 -26.57
CA LEU A 367 2.82 -5.62 -26.07
C LEU A 367 1.83 -5.49 -27.24
N TYR A 368 2.21 -4.77 -28.30
CA TYR A 368 1.41 -4.65 -29.51
C TYR A 368 1.05 -6.01 -30.12
N ASP A 369 2.05 -6.87 -30.34
CA ASP A 369 1.86 -8.15 -31.03
C ASP A 369 0.96 -9.10 -30.23
N LEU A 370 1.18 -9.20 -28.91
CA LEU A 370 0.46 -10.15 -28.05
C LEU A 370 -0.93 -9.66 -27.61
N ILE A 371 -1.12 -8.36 -27.39
CA ILE A 371 -2.42 -7.79 -26.98
C ILE A 371 -3.35 -7.66 -28.19
N ARG A 372 -2.86 -7.24 -29.37
CA ARG A 372 -3.73 -7.22 -30.56
C ARG A 372 -4.19 -8.62 -30.99
N ALA A 373 -3.40 -9.65 -30.69
CA ALA A 373 -3.77 -11.02 -31.02
C ALA A 373 -5.01 -11.51 -30.25
N THR A 374 -5.24 -10.98 -29.05
CA THR A 374 -6.38 -11.34 -28.19
C THR A 374 -7.50 -10.30 -28.23
N GLY A 375 -7.16 -9.01 -28.47
CA GLY A 375 -8.11 -7.90 -28.40
C GLY A 375 -8.48 -7.49 -26.98
N GLU A 376 -7.83 -8.08 -25.98
CA GLU A 376 -8.09 -7.85 -24.57
C GLU A 376 -6.77 -7.81 -23.81
N TYR A 377 -6.73 -7.09 -22.69
CA TYR A 377 -5.56 -7.04 -21.82
C TYR A 377 -5.91 -6.56 -20.43
N SER A 378 -4.97 -6.72 -19.51
CA SER A 378 -5.03 -6.11 -18.19
C SER A 378 -3.68 -5.61 -17.73
N ILE A 379 -3.71 -4.60 -16.88
CA ILE A 379 -2.55 -4.04 -16.17
C ILE A 379 -2.84 -4.23 -14.69
N GLU A 380 -1.98 -4.96 -14.00
CA GLU A 380 -2.04 -5.14 -12.56
C GLU A 380 -0.84 -4.42 -11.93
N ALA A 381 -1.09 -3.55 -10.96
CA ALA A 381 -0.05 -2.83 -10.26
C ALA A 381 -0.33 -2.75 -8.76
N TRP A 382 0.73 -2.69 -7.97
CA TRP A 382 0.65 -2.28 -6.57
C TRP A 382 1.46 -1.02 -6.38
N VAL A 383 0.76 0.04 -5.98
CA VAL A 383 1.30 1.39 -5.99
C VAL A 383 1.05 2.09 -4.66
N ILE A 384 1.97 2.98 -4.29
CA ILE A 384 1.81 3.95 -3.21
C ILE A 384 1.94 5.33 -3.85
N PRO A 385 0.83 6.01 -4.18
CA PRO A 385 0.87 7.40 -4.61
C PRO A 385 1.63 8.26 -3.59
N GLY A 386 2.57 9.08 -4.06
CA GLY A 386 3.39 9.92 -3.17
C GLY A 386 2.57 11.00 -2.45
N ASN A 387 1.45 11.40 -3.05
CA ASN A 387 0.42 12.27 -2.49
C ASN A 387 -0.89 12.16 -3.29
N VAL A 388 -1.95 12.78 -2.79
CA VAL A 388 -3.29 12.82 -3.41
C VAL A 388 -3.60 14.15 -4.13
N SER A 389 -2.55 14.94 -4.43
CA SER A 389 -2.66 16.30 -4.98
C SER A 389 -1.97 16.48 -6.32
N GLN A 390 -1.49 15.40 -6.95
CA GLN A 390 -0.83 15.46 -8.25
C GLN A 390 -1.82 15.90 -9.33
N GLU A 391 -1.51 16.99 -10.02
CA GLU A 391 -2.27 17.43 -11.19
C GLU A 391 -2.00 16.46 -12.34
N GLY A 392 -3.05 16.04 -13.05
CA GLY A 392 -2.97 14.84 -13.88
C GLY A 392 -3.62 14.91 -15.27
N PRO A 393 -3.63 13.77 -15.99
CA PRO A 393 -3.23 12.46 -15.46
C PRO A 393 -1.70 12.28 -15.36
N ALA A 394 -1.14 12.24 -14.16
CA ALA A 394 0.27 11.90 -13.94
C ALA A 394 0.49 10.41 -14.25
N ARG A 395 1.53 10.04 -15.00
CA ARG A 395 1.66 8.69 -15.57
C ARG A 395 2.22 7.68 -14.58
N ILE A 396 1.37 6.79 -14.07
CA ILE A 396 1.81 5.64 -13.30
C ILE A 396 2.44 4.62 -14.27
N VAL A 397 1.69 4.24 -15.32
CA VAL A 397 2.12 3.30 -16.37
C VAL A 397 1.61 3.80 -17.72
N THR A 398 2.44 3.80 -18.76
CA THR A 398 2.07 4.24 -20.11
C THR A 398 2.71 3.37 -21.19
N TYR A 399 2.01 3.16 -22.30
CA TYR A 399 2.57 2.62 -23.54
C TYR A 399 2.28 3.59 -24.68
N ALA A 400 3.24 4.48 -24.96
CA ALA A 400 2.97 5.70 -25.71
C ALA A 400 4.15 6.19 -26.57
N GLY A 401 3.84 7.10 -27.49
CA GLY A 401 4.82 7.90 -28.23
C GLY A 401 5.06 9.27 -27.59
N GLY A 402 4.19 9.69 -26.68
CA GLY A 402 4.23 10.96 -25.96
C GLY A 402 2.85 11.32 -25.39
N SER A 403 2.70 12.53 -24.86
CA SER A 403 1.50 12.95 -24.12
C SER A 403 0.19 12.92 -24.95
N ASP A 404 0.27 13.10 -26.27
CA ASP A 404 -0.87 13.21 -27.18
C ASP A 404 -1.18 11.92 -27.97
N GLU A 405 -0.34 10.88 -27.84
CA GLU A 405 -0.48 9.61 -28.57
C GLU A 405 -0.05 8.42 -27.70
N ALA A 406 -1.01 7.57 -27.34
CA ALA A 406 -0.81 6.43 -26.45
C ALA A 406 -1.66 5.25 -26.90
N ASN A 407 -1.14 4.03 -26.75
CA ASN A 407 -1.94 2.81 -26.88
C ASN A 407 -2.75 2.58 -25.59
N PHE A 408 -2.13 2.77 -24.43
CA PHE A 408 -2.82 2.83 -23.14
C PHE A 408 -2.07 3.70 -22.14
N MET A 409 -2.78 4.14 -21.11
CA MET A 409 -2.23 4.90 -19.99
C MET A 409 -3.06 4.68 -18.72
N LEU A 410 -2.38 4.31 -17.63
CA LEU A 410 -2.89 4.35 -16.26
C LEU A 410 -2.20 5.50 -15.52
N GLY A 411 -3.00 6.41 -14.98
CA GLY A 411 -2.51 7.62 -14.35
C GLY A 411 -3.30 8.04 -13.11
N GLN A 412 -2.89 9.16 -12.55
CA GLN A 412 -3.51 9.80 -11.39
C GLN A 412 -3.89 11.24 -11.70
N THR A 413 -5.11 11.64 -11.35
CA THR A 413 -5.50 13.05 -11.21
C THR A 413 -6.08 13.27 -9.83
N LEU A 414 -5.38 14.01 -8.96
CA LEU A 414 -5.78 14.23 -7.57
C LEU A 414 -6.08 12.89 -6.85
N TYR A 415 -7.35 12.63 -6.51
CA TYR A 415 -7.83 11.45 -5.81
C TYR A 415 -8.34 10.33 -6.74
N ASP A 416 -8.14 10.49 -8.05
CA ASP A 416 -8.67 9.57 -9.05
C ASP A 416 -7.57 8.79 -9.76
N TYR A 417 -7.87 7.52 -10.03
CA TYR A 417 -7.17 6.75 -11.05
C TYR A 417 -7.83 7.01 -12.40
N ASP A 418 -7.02 7.31 -13.42
CA ASP A 418 -7.45 7.55 -14.79
C ASP A 418 -6.94 6.45 -15.71
N PHE A 419 -7.84 5.83 -16.47
CA PHE A 419 -7.47 4.81 -17.46
C PHE A 419 -7.90 5.21 -18.88
N LEU A 420 -6.92 5.29 -19.78
CA LEU A 420 -7.09 5.56 -21.20
C LEU A 420 -6.61 4.35 -21.98
N SER A 421 -7.39 3.95 -22.98
CA SER A 421 -7.08 2.85 -23.88
C SER A 421 -7.47 3.27 -25.28
N ARG A 422 -6.53 3.22 -26.23
CA ARG A 422 -6.79 3.54 -27.62
C ARG A 422 -7.58 2.42 -28.27
N SER A 423 -8.64 2.76 -28.99
CA SER A 423 -9.44 1.84 -29.78
C SER A 423 -10.01 2.57 -31.00
N SER A 424 -10.72 1.85 -31.86
CA SER A 424 -11.47 2.44 -32.97
C SER A 424 -12.56 3.43 -32.54
N ASN A 425 -12.87 3.52 -31.25
CA ASN A 425 -13.89 4.39 -30.68
C ASN A 425 -13.35 5.50 -29.76
N THR A 426 -12.03 5.59 -29.53
CA THR A 426 -11.40 6.63 -28.69
C THR A 426 -10.44 7.51 -29.50
N GLY A 427 -9.92 8.56 -28.87
CA GLY A 427 -8.84 9.39 -29.41
C GLY A 427 -7.51 8.63 -29.57
N ALA A 428 -6.55 9.27 -30.25
CA ALA A 428 -5.21 8.71 -30.47
C ALA A 428 -4.37 8.55 -29.19
N ASP A 429 -4.76 9.24 -28.12
CA ASP A 429 -4.25 9.14 -26.75
C ASP A 429 -5.11 8.21 -25.86
N GLY A 430 -6.17 7.61 -26.41
CA GLY A 430 -7.15 6.83 -25.65
C GLY A 430 -8.22 7.66 -24.95
N SER A 431 -8.36 8.95 -25.26
CA SER A 431 -9.40 9.82 -24.69
C SER A 431 -10.83 9.47 -25.19
N PRO A 432 -11.88 9.70 -24.39
CA PRO A 432 -11.88 10.27 -23.03
C PRO A 432 -11.42 9.24 -21.98
N ALA A 433 -10.88 9.70 -20.84
CA ALA A 433 -10.50 8.82 -19.72
C ALA A 433 -11.71 8.12 -19.07
N LEU A 434 -11.50 6.89 -18.58
CA LEU A 434 -12.33 6.29 -17.54
C LEU A 434 -11.68 6.60 -16.19
N SER A 435 -12.31 7.47 -15.41
CA SER A 435 -11.81 7.90 -14.11
C SER A 435 -12.63 7.29 -12.98
N THR A 436 -12.00 7.01 -11.84
CA THR A 436 -12.74 6.69 -10.61
C THR A 436 -13.61 7.86 -10.14
N PRO A 437 -14.66 7.62 -9.32
CA PRO A 437 -15.53 8.70 -8.87
C PRO A 437 -14.81 9.65 -7.89
N SER A 438 -14.61 10.92 -8.28
CA SER A 438 -13.88 11.90 -7.46
C SER A 438 -14.48 12.15 -6.06
N ALA A 439 -15.77 11.89 -5.88
CA ALA A 439 -16.44 12.06 -4.59
C ALA A 439 -16.09 10.95 -3.57
N ASP A 440 -15.61 9.81 -4.06
CA ASP A 440 -15.29 8.64 -3.24
C ASP A 440 -13.83 8.65 -2.78
N GLU A 441 -13.01 9.56 -3.31
CA GLU A 441 -11.59 9.74 -2.97
C GLU A 441 -10.82 8.40 -2.97
N VAL A 442 -11.01 7.59 -4.01
CA VAL A 442 -10.58 6.18 -4.04
C VAL A 442 -9.06 6.04 -3.94
N LEU A 443 -8.31 6.91 -4.63
CA LEU A 443 -6.85 6.92 -4.56
C LEU A 443 -6.39 7.54 -3.25
N GLN A 444 -5.54 6.81 -2.54
CA GLN A 444 -4.99 7.19 -1.24
C GLN A 444 -3.46 7.11 -1.27
N ALA A 445 -2.78 7.90 -0.44
CA ALA A 445 -1.32 7.85 -0.29
C ALA A 445 -0.86 6.66 0.59
N SER A 446 -1.39 5.47 0.30
CA SER A 446 -1.10 4.19 0.96
C SER A 446 -0.95 3.11 -0.11
N LEU A 447 -0.43 1.93 0.26
CA LEU A 447 -0.31 0.82 -0.67
C LEU A 447 -1.71 0.38 -1.15
N GLN A 448 -1.92 0.42 -2.46
CA GLN A 448 -3.15 0.02 -3.12
C GLN A 448 -2.85 -0.93 -4.27
N HIS A 449 -3.69 -1.95 -4.39
CA HIS A 449 -3.74 -2.83 -5.54
C HIS A 449 -4.66 -2.21 -6.58
N VAL A 450 -4.16 -1.98 -7.79
CA VAL A 450 -4.91 -1.38 -8.88
C VAL A 450 -4.85 -2.32 -10.07
N VAL A 451 -6.02 -2.70 -10.59
CA VAL A 451 -6.12 -3.49 -11.81
C VAL A 451 -7.00 -2.76 -12.79
N VAL A 452 -6.56 -2.64 -14.03
CA VAL A 452 -7.40 -2.17 -15.13
C VAL A 452 -7.53 -3.24 -16.19
N ASN A 453 -8.76 -3.46 -16.64
CA ASN A 453 -9.09 -4.37 -17.74
C ASN A 453 -9.51 -3.57 -18.96
N TYR A 454 -9.21 -4.09 -20.14
CA TYR A 454 -9.82 -3.68 -21.40
C TYR A 454 -10.18 -4.89 -22.25
N ASP A 455 -11.37 -4.89 -22.82
CA ASP A 455 -11.73 -5.76 -23.93
C ASP A 455 -12.56 -5.03 -25.00
N VAL A 456 -12.62 -5.62 -26.21
CA VAL A 456 -13.29 -4.99 -27.36
C VAL A 456 -14.81 -4.89 -27.24
N ILE A 457 -15.43 -5.61 -26.31
CA ILE A 457 -16.89 -5.68 -26.13
C ILE A 457 -17.31 -4.76 -24.98
N ASP A 458 -16.82 -5.02 -23.76
CA ASP A 458 -17.27 -4.33 -22.55
C ASP A 458 -16.44 -3.06 -22.25
N GLY A 459 -15.33 -2.84 -22.96
CA GLY A 459 -14.50 -1.64 -22.83
C GLY A 459 -13.62 -1.68 -21.60
N ARG A 460 -13.50 -0.57 -20.88
CA ARG A 460 -12.57 -0.43 -19.74
C ARG A 460 -13.22 -0.71 -18.41
N GLN A 461 -12.44 -1.27 -17.48
CA GLN A 461 -12.79 -1.41 -16.07
C GLN A 461 -11.60 -1.03 -15.19
N VAL A 462 -11.88 -0.47 -14.01
CA VAL A 462 -10.90 -0.10 -12.98
C VAL A 462 -11.31 -0.73 -11.65
N PHE A 463 -10.40 -1.52 -11.09
CA PHE A 463 -10.52 -2.17 -9.79
C PHE A 463 -9.48 -1.59 -8.84
N VAL A 464 -9.87 -1.39 -7.58
CA VAL A 464 -8.95 -0.96 -6.50
C VAL A 464 -9.17 -1.86 -5.30
N ASN A 465 -8.09 -2.45 -4.78
CA ASN A 465 -8.09 -3.37 -3.64
C ASN A 465 -9.08 -4.55 -3.79
N GLY A 466 -9.15 -5.13 -5.00
CA GLY A 466 -10.04 -6.24 -5.30
C GLY A 466 -11.48 -5.84 -5.66
N GLU A 467 -11.88 -4.58 -5.49
CA GLU A 467 -13.24 -4.12 -5.75
C GLU A 467 -13.35 -3.39 -7.09
N LEU A 468 -14.42 -3.65 -7.86
CA LEU A 468 -14.73 -2.89 -9.07
C LEU A 468 -15.21 -1.48 -8.70
N VAL A 469 -14.50 -0.45 -9.15
CA VAL A 469 -14.76 0.95 -8.80
C VAL A 469 -15.37 1.73 -9.96
N ALA A 470 -14.87 1.51 -11.17
CA ALA A 470 -15.34 2.19 -12.37
C ALA A 470 -15.35 1.23 -13.57
N GLN A 471 -16.32 1.41 -14.46
CA GLN A 471 -16.38 0.71 -15.74
C GLN A 471 -17.09 1.57 -16.78
N ASP A 472 -16.74 1.38 -18.05
CA ASP A 472 -17.53 1.90 -19.15
C ASP A 472 -18.94 1.25 -19.13
N ASP A 473 -19.95 1.94 -19.66
CA ASP A 473 -21.31 1.40 -19.74
C ASP A 473 -21.34 0.26 -20.79
N PRO A 474 -21.59 -1.02 -20.39
CA PRO A 474 -21.60 -2.15 -21.32
C PRO A 474 -22.74 -2.05 -22.35
N ALA A 475 -23.75 -1.19 -22.11
CA ALA A 475 -24.83 -0.94 -23.04
C ALA A 475 -24.51 0.19 -24.05
N SER A 476 -23.36 0.84 -23.92
CA SER A 476 -22.90 1.91 -24.82
C SER A 476 -21.93 1.36 -25.85
N ASP A 477 -22.36 1.21 -27.10
CA ASP A 477 -21.55 0.76 -28.26
C ASP A 477 -20.36 1.70 -28.62
N THR A 478 -20.00 2.66 -27.75
CA THR A 478 -19.14 3.79 -28.07
C THR A 478 -17.77 3.77 -27.39
N LEU A 479 -17.45 2.77 -26.56
CA LEU A 479 -16.19 2.78 -25.79
C LEU A 479 -15.41 1.45 -25.87
N GLY A 480 -16.08 0.30 -25.97
CA GLY A 480 -15.45 -0.94 -26.47
C GLY A 480 -15.14 -0.81 -27.96
N GLY A 481 -13.95 -1.23 -28.40
CA GLY A 481 -13.52 -1.09 -29.80
C GLY A 481 -12.33 -1.96 -30.14
N ASP A 482 -12.09 -2.16 -31.44
CA ASP A 482 -10.93 -2.92 -31.87
C ASP A 482 -9.63 -2.12 -31.71
N LEU A 483 -8.53 -2.85 -31.53
CA LEU A 483 -7.21 -2.26 -31.29
C LEU A 483 -6.42 -2.03 -32.60
N ASN A 484 -7.08 -1.95 -33.76
CA ASN A 484 -6.35 -1.99 -35.02
C ASN A 484 -5.41 -0.81 -35.25
N GLU A 485 -5.73 0.33 -34.64
CA GLU A 485 -5.00 1.59 -34.77
C GLU A 485 -3.87 1.75 -33.76
N TRP A 486 -3.55 0.73 -32.95
CA TRP A 486 -2.38 0.76 -32.08
C TRP A 486 -1.10 0.95 -32.90
N ASP A 487 -0.15 1.66 -32.33
CA ASP A 487 1.17 1.89 -32.92
C ASP A 487 2.19 0.92 -32.30
N ASP A 488 2.99 0.26 -33.14
CA ASP A 488 3.99 -0.72 -32.68
C ASP A 488 5.39 -0.12 -32.44
N GLY A 489 5.54 1.19 -32.66
CA GLY A 489 6.77 1.97 -32.42
C GLY A 489 6.82 2.70 -31.08
N PHE A 490 5.79 2.58 -30.25
CA PHE A 490 5.71 3.21 -28.92
C PHE A 490 6.63 2.54 -27.89
N ALA A 491 6.90 3.23 -26.78
CA ALA A 491 7.69 2.73 -25.66
C ALA A 491 6.83 2.54 -24.41
N PHE A 492 7.09 1.47 -23.67
CA PHE A 492 6.47 1.23 -22.37
C PHE A 492 7.27 1.92 -21.26
N ALA A 493 6.59 2.66 -20.38
CA ALA A 493 7.22 3.43 -19.30
C ALA A 493 6.39 3.43 -18.01
N VAL A 494 7.08 3.63 -16.89
CA VAL A 494 6.54 3.69 -15.53
C VAL A 494 7.05 4.96 -14.84
N GLY A 495 6.17 5.73 -14.23
CA GLY A 495 6.50 6.91 -13.42
C GLY A 495 6.53 8.25 -14.15
N ASN A 496 6.60 8.27 -15.48
CA ASN A 496 6.44 9.50 -16.28
C ASN A 496 6.07 9.12 -17.73
N GLU A 497 5.66 10.10 -18.52
CA GLU A 497 5.49 9.98 -19.96
C GLU A 497 6.84 9.80 -20.69
N VAL A 498 6.79 9.22 -21.88
CA VAL A 498 7.97 9.02 -22.74
C VAL A 498 8.67 10.35 -23.06
N ASP A 499 7.92 11.46 -23.12
CA ASP A 499 8.42 12.82 -23.35
C ASP A 499 8.81 13.61 -22.07
N ASN A 500 8.68 12.99 -20.88
CA ASN A 500 8.95 13.54 -19.54
C ASN A 500 8.00 14.62 -19.03
N GLN A 501 6.84 14.83 -19.66
CA GLN A 501 5.98 15.99 -19.35
C GLN A 501 4.89 15.71 -18.31
N GLN A 502 4.70 14.46 -17.89
CA GLN A 502 3.58 14.02 -17.05
C GLN A 502 4.09 13.16 -15.89
N GLN A 503 4.98 13.74 -15.08
CA GLN A 503 5.64 13.07 -13.96
C GLN A 503 4.61 12.58 -12.93
N TRP A 504 4.74 11.31 -12.55
CA TRP A 504 4.09 10.76 -11.38
C TRP A 504 5.10 10.52 -10.26
N GLN A 505 4.72 10.85 -9.03
CA GLN A 505 5.50 10.62 -7.83
C GLN A 505 4.84 9.55 -6.97
N GLY A 506 5.63 8.59 -6.51
CA GLY A 506 5.13 7.49 -5.70
C GLY A 506 6.00 6.24 -5.84
N THR A 507 5.54 5.14 -5.28
CA THR A 507 6.24 3.86 -5.29
C THR A 507 5.45 2.82 -6.08
N VAL A 508 6.13 2.05 -6.93
CA VAL A 508 5.57 0.85 -7.57
C VAL A 508 6.27 -0.37 -6.95
N ARG A 509 5.50 -1.25 -6.29
CA ARG A 509 6.02 -2.47 -5.64
C ARG A 509 5.86 -3.72 -6.51
N PHE A 510 4.92 -3.69 -7.45
CA PHE A 510 4.69 -4.76 -8.41
C PHE A 510 4.01 -4.20 -9.65
N LEU A 511 4.33 -4.76 -10.82
CA LEU A 511 3.67 -4.47 -12.07
C LEU A 511 3.61 -5.72 -12.95
N ALA A 512 2.44 -6.05 -13.47
CA ALA A 512 2.24 -7.10 -14.45
C ALA A 512 1.34 -6.63 -15.60
N ILE A 513 1.63 -7.11 -16.80
CA ILE A 513 0.80 -6.92 -17.99
C ILE A 513 0.34 -8.29 -18.46
N HIS A 514 -0.95 -8.47 -18.66
CA HIS A 514 -1.53 -9.69 -19.22
C HIS A 514 -2.16 -9.39 -20.58
N ASN A 515 -2.08 -10.33 -21.52
CA ASN A 515 -2.77 -10.20 -22.81
C ASN A 515 -4.22 -10.71 -22.78
N ARG A 516 -4.82 -10.81 -21.59
CA ARG A 516 -6.25 -11.03 -21.38
C ARG A 516 -6.71 -10.26 -20.14
N ILE A 517 -8.02 -10.04 -20.03
CA ILE A 517 -8.59 -9.49 -18.80
C ILE A 517 -8.40 -10.45 -17.63
N LEU A 518 -8.27 -9.89 -16.42
CA LEU A 518 -8.39 -10.66 -15.18
C LEU A 518 -9.86 -10.67 -14.75
N THR A 519 -10.39 -11.85 -14.44
CA THR A 519 -11.74 -11.96 -13.82
C THR A 519 -11.72 -11.42 -12.39
N GLU A 520 -12.87 -10.98 -11.88
CA GLU A 520 -12.99 -10.44 -10.51
C GLU A 520 -12.45 -11.44 -9.47
N GLU A 521 -12.72 -12.74 -9.62
CA GLU A 521 -12.20 -13.76 -8.71
C GLU A 521 -10.67 -13.87 -8.76
N GLN A 522 -10.07 -13.70 -9.94
CA GLN A 522 -8.61 -13.69 -10.09
C GLN A 522 -7.99 -12.42 -9.51
N ILE A 523 -8.66 -11.27 -9.65
CA ILE A 523 -8.22 -9.99 -9.07
C ILE A 523 -8.24 -10.08 -7.54
N VAL A 524 -9.32 -10.61 -6.94
CA VAL A 524 -9.40 -10.82 -5.49
C VAL A 524 -8.34 -11.81 -5.01
N ALA A 525 -8.15 -12.93 -5.72
CA ALA A 525 -7.09 -13.89 -5.38
C ALA A 525 -5.70 -13.23 -5.40
N ASN A 526 -5.43 -12.38 -6.40
CA ASN A 526 -4.18 -11.65 -6.51
C ASN A 526 -4.03 -10.54 -5.45
N PHE A 527 -5.13 -9.92 -5.05
CA PHE A 527 -5.18 -8.94 -3.96
C PHE A 527 -4.80 -9.60 -2.63
N ASP A 528 -5.44 -10.73 -2.30
CA ASP A 528 -5.21 -11.49 -1.06
C ASP A 528 -3.76 -12.00 -0.93
N VAL A 529 -3.10 -12.25 -2.07
CA VAL A 529 -1.68 -12.66 -2.11
C VAL A 529 -0.74 -11.51 -1.75
N GLY A 530 -1.04 -10.27 -2.15
CA GLY A 530 -0.18 -9.10 -1.87
C GLY A 530 1.09 -9.01 -2.75
N VAL A 531 2.01 -8.11 -2.37
CA VAL A 531 3.29 -7.84 -3.08
C VAL A 531 4.55 -8.09 -2.29
N GLY A 532 4.40 -8.46 -1.01
CA GLY A 532 5.52 -8.77 -0.15
C GLY A 532 6.05 -10.17 -0.37
N GLN A 533 7.35 -10.33 -0.13
CA GLN A 533 7.89 -11.61 0.31
C GLN A 533 7.23 -11.95 1.65
N LYS A 534 6.28 -12.88 1.65
CA LYS A 534 5.74 -13.46 2.88
C LYS A 534 6.76 -14.47 3.39
N TYR A 535 7.08 -14.38 4.67
CA TYR A 535 7.99 -15.27 5.37
C TYR A 535 7.18 -16.05 6.40
N PHE A 536 7.37 -17.36 6.45
CA PHE A 536 7.00 -18.12 7.63
C PHE A 536 8.15 -18.05 8.63
N MET A 537 7.88 -17.41 9.76
CA MET A 537 8.83 -17.19 10.87
C MET A 537 8.56 -18.21 11.97
N LEU A 538 9.45 -19.20 12.11
CA LEU A 538 9.31 -20.34 13.02
C LEU A 538 10.04 -20.09 14.35
N PHE A 539 9.34 -19.55 15.34
CA PHE A 539 9.88 -19.33 16.69
C PHE A 539 9.99 -20.67 17.44
N GLY A 540 11.22 -21.13 17.71
CA GLY A 540 11.46 -22.39 18.42
C GLY A 540 10.98 -22.36 19.87
N VAL A 541 10.12 -23.32 20.26
CA VAL A 541 9.54 -23.40 21.62
C VAL A 541 9.79 -24.75 22.31
N SER A 542 10.43 -25.70 21.62
CA SER A 542 10.76 -27.04 22.17
C SER A 542 11.75 -27.00 23.34
N ARG A 543 12.54 -25.93 23.46
CA ARG A 543 13.56 -25.76 24.52
C ARG A 543 13.01 -25.17 25.82
N ILE A 544 11.81 -24.60 25.79
CA ILE A 544 11.19 -23.96 26.95
C ILE A 544 11.01 -24.98 28.07
N GLY A 545 11.45 -24.64 29.28
CA GLY A 545 11.30 -25.48 30.48
C GLY A 545 12.24 -26.69 30.56
N LEU A 546 13.13 -26.90 29.57
CA LEU A 546 14.15 -27.95 29.68
C LEU A 546 15.13 -27.64 30.83
N PRO A 547 15.56 -28.66 31.60
CA PRO A 547 16.59 -28.46 32.60
C PRO A 547 17.94 -28.21 31.92
N GLN A 548 18.83 -27.48 32.59
CA GLN A 548 20.14 -27.10 32.03
C GLN A 548 20.94 -28.28 31.48
N SER A 549 20.86 -29.46 32.11
CA SER A 549 21.53 -30.67 31.64
C SER A 549 21.07 -31.15 30.26
N GLU A 550 19.82 -30.90 29.87
CA GLU A 550 19.32 -31.20 28.53
C GLU A 550 19.75 -30.12 27.53
N LEU A 551 19.71 -28.84 27.92
CA LEU A 551 20.23 -27.73 27.11
C LEU A 551 21.72 -27.91 26.78
N ASP A 552 22.53 -28.36 27.75
CA ASP A 552 23.96 -28.63 27.55
C ASP A 552 24.20 -29.74 26.51
N LYS A 553 23.31 -30.75 26.43
CA LYS A 553 23.41 -31.80 25.39
C LYS A 553 23.14 -31.24 24.01
N ILE A 554 22.16 -30.34 23.87
CA ILE A 554 21.84 -29.65 22.62
C ILE A 554 23.06 -28.84 22.17
N THR A 555 23.62 -28.01 23.06
CA THR A 555 24.81 -27.19 22.76
C THR A 555 26.05 -28.04 22.44
N ALA A 556 26.14 -29.26 22.98
CA ALA A 556 27.19 -30.22 22.68
C ALA A 556 26.94 -31.04 21.40
N GLY A 557 25.86 -30.79 20.64
CA GLY A 557 25.51 -31.48 19.40
C GLY A 557 24.94 -32.90 19.60
N ASN A 558 24.40 -33.21 20.79
CA ASN A 558 23.90 -34.53 21.15
C ASN A 558 22.36 -34.57 21.26
N GLU A 559 21.65 -33.92 20.34
CA GLU A 559 20.18 -33.78 20.38
C GLU A 559 19.41 -35.10 20.45
N SER A 560 19.93 -36.16 19.82
CA SER A 560 19.31 -37.50 19.88
C SER A 560 19.25 -38.09 21.30
N LEU A 561 19.99 -37.52 22.27
CA LEU A 561 20.00 -37.94 23.68
C LEU A 561 19.15 -37.04 24.59
N VAL A 562 18.44 -36.07 24.00
CA VAL A 562 17.58 -35.13 24.71
C VAL A 562 16.24 -35.77 25.01
N ASP A 563 15.82 -35.73 26.27
CA ASP A 563 14.47 -36.15 26.66
C ASP A 563 13.47 -35.00 26.50
N TRP A 564 12.87 -34.91 25.32
CA TRP A 564 11.88 -33.89 24.99
C TRP A 564 10.59 -33.99 25.82
N THR A 565 10.33 -35.10 26.50
CA THR A 565 9.20 -35.19 27.43
C THR A 565 9.39 -34.33 28.67
N LEU A 566 10.58 -33.77 28.89
CA LEU A 566 10.86 -32.81 29.94
C LEU A 566 10.59 -31.36 29.53
N SER A 567 10.45 -31.05 28.23
CA SER A 567 10.18 -29.68 27.79
C SER A 567 8.74 -29.28 28.08
N ALA A 568 8.48 -27.98 28.18
CA ALA A 568 7.14 -27.44 28.34
C ALA A 568 6.21 -27.85 27.19
N ALA A 569 6.74 -27.93 25.96
CA ALA A 569 6.01 -28.44 24.80
C ALA A 569 5.75 -29.96 24.87
N GLY A 570 6.58 -30.71 25.61
CA GLY A 570 6.47 -32.16 25.74
C GLY A 570 6.70 -32.92 24.44
N ILE A 571 7.37 -32.28 23.47
CA ILE A 571 7.59 -32.74 22.09
C ILE A 571 8.82 -32.03 21.50
N ALA A 572 9.50 -32.69 20.55
CA ALA A 572 10.63 -32.14 19.81
C ALA A 572 10.16 -31.21 18.68
N ASP A 573 11.08 -30.43 18.12
CA ASP A 573 10.90 -29.62 16.90
C ASP A 573 9.59 -28.82 16.90
N ALA A 574 9.23 -28.27 18.06
CA ALA A 574 8.02 -27.48 18.28
C ALA A 574 8.28 -25.99 18.02
N TYR A 575 7.39 -25.37 17.28
CA TYR A 575 7.46 -23.97 16.85
C TYR A 575 6.12 -23.27 17.02
N ILE A 576 6.18 -21.96 17.26
CA ILE A 576 5.07 -21.05 16.93
C ILE A 576 5.45 -20.35 15.63
N VAL A 577 4.59 -20.43 14.64
CA VAL A 577 4.85 -19.92 13.29
C VAL A 577 3.99 -18.71 13.03
N PHE A 578 4.58 -17.65 12.50
CA PHE A 578 3.89 -16.48 11.97
C PHE A 578 4.04 -16.39 10.47
N GLU A 579 3.00 -15.91 9.79
CA GLU A 579 3.15 -15.29 8.48
C GLU A 579 3.61 -13.85 8.69
N THR A 580 4.77 -13.48 8.17
CA THR A 580 5.41 -12.18 8.37
C THR A 580 5.74 -11.56 7.02
N GLU A 581 5.48 -10.28 6.84
CA GLU A 581 5.91 -9.54 5.65
C GLU A 581 6.48 -8.17 6.00
N VAL A 582 7.32 -7.64 5.12
CA VAL A 582 7.74 -6.24 5.17
C VAL A 582 6.57 -5.40 4.65
N PHE A 583 5.84 -4.78 5.58
CA PHE A 583 4.60 -4.04 5.31
C PHE A 583 4.92 -2.76 4.55
N ASP A 584 5.90 -2.00 5.03
CA ASP A 584 6.48 -0.82 4.38
C ASP A 584 7.96 -0.68 4.74
N ASP A 585 8.60 0.43 4.35
CA ASP A 585 10.02 0.70 4.64
C ASP A 585 10.34 0.81 6.15
N PHE A 586 9.33 0.88 7.01
CA PHE A 586 9.49 1.16 8.44
C PHE A 586 8.83 0.12 9.34
N SER A 587 8.19 -0.92 8.79
CA SER A 587 7.44 -1.86 9.59
C SER A 587 7.28 -3.26 8.99
N TYR A 588 7.14 -4.22 9.89
CA TYR A 588 6.77 -5.60 9.61
C TYR A 588 5.33 -5.84 10.03
N GLN A 589 4.61 -6.66 9.28
CA GLN A 589 3.32 -7.19 9.69
C GLN A 589 3.47 -8.66 10.08
N PHE A 590 3.04 -9.02 11.30
CA PHE A 590 2.98 -10.39 11.80
C PHE A 590 1.53 -10.85 11.90
N ASN A 591 1.19 -11.94 11.21
CA ASN A 591 -0.16 -12.47 11.05
C ASN A 591 -0.28 -13.95 11.45
N ALA A 592 -1.51 -14.34 11.80
CA ALA A 592 -1.99 -15.73 11.86
C ALA A 592 -1.07 -16.73 12.59
N PRO A 593 -0.74 -16.52 13.88
CA PRO A 593 0.11 -17.46 14.61
C PRO A 593 -0.54 -18.84 14.78
N PHE A 594 0.25 -19.89 14.57
CA PHE A 594 -0.13 -21.27 14.88
C PHE A 594 1.02 -22.06 15.53
N PHE A 595 0.67 -23.05 16.34
CA PHE A 595 1.62 -23.99 16.94
C PHE A 595 1.76 -25.23 16.06
N ILE A 596 2.99 -25.69 15.79
CA ILE A 596 3.26 -26.91 15.03
C ILE A 596 4.55 -27.60 15.51
N SER A 597 4.63 -28.91 15.34
CA SER A 597 5.90 -29.67 15.38
C SER A 597 6.26 -30.12 13.97
N LEU A 598 7.54 -29.97 13.59
CA LEU A 598 8.03 -30.42 12.27
C LEU A 598 8.25 -31.95 12.21
N ASP A 599 8.16 -32.65 13.34
CA ASP A 599 8.04 -34.10 13.36
C ASP A 599 6.61 -34.52 13.02
N ARG A 600 6.45 -35.21 11.88
CA ARG A 600 5.15 -35.58 11.31
C ARG A 600 4.41 -36.63 12.13
N ASP A 601 5.12 -37.39 12.95
CA ASP A 601 4.55 -38.42 13.82
C ASP A 601 4.29 -37.91 15.24
N ALA A 602 4.61 -36.64 15.49
CA ALA A 602 4.61 -36.07 16.81
C ALA A 602 3.17 -35.79 17.29
N VAL A 603 2.87 -36.19 18.52
CA VAL A 603 1.63 -35.83 19.23
C VAL A 603 2.00 -35.26 20.59
N PRO A 604 1.42 -34.12 21.00
CA PRO A 604 1.62 -33.58 22.34
C PRO A 604 1.33 -34.63 23.41
N SER A 605 2.33 -34.93 24.24
CA SER A 605 2.22 -35.93 25.31
C SER A 605 1.41 -35.44 26.52
N ARG A 606 1.13 -34.14 26.57
CA ARG A 606 0.33 -33.43 27.58
C ARG A 606 -0.29 -32.17 26.97
N ASP A 607 -1.20 -31.56 27.72
CA ASP A 607 -1.78 -30.27 27.37
C ASP A 607 -0.72 -29.16 27.49
N ILE A 608 -0.60 -28.33 26.46
CA ILE A 608 0.32 -27.19 26.37
C ILE A 608 -0.52 -25.93 26.41
N ARG A 609 -0.57 -25.26 27.56
CA ARG A 609 -1.21 -23.95 27.67
C ARG A 609 -0.26 -22.86 27.20
N ILE A 610 -0.75 -21.97 26.34
CA ILE A 610 -0.04 -20.82 25.79
C ILE A 610 -0.84 -19.58 26.19
N LYS A 611 -0.26 -18.72 27.03
CA LYS A 611 -0.93 -17.53 27.55
C LYS A 611 -0.04 -16.29 27.51
N GLY A 612 -0.62 -15.14 27.16
CA GLY A 612 0.03 -13.85 27.32
C GLY A 612 1.19 -13.62 26.35
N MET A 613 1.07 -14.16 25.13
CA MET A 613 2.15 -14.18 24.13
C MET A 613 2.44 -12.76 23.60
N ARG A 614 3.70 -12.32 23.61
CA ARG A 614 4.11 -11.03 23.06
C ARG A 614 5.30 -11.17 22.12
N LEU A 615 5.40 -10.27 21.14
CA LEU A 615 6.55 -10.16 20.24
C LEU A 615 7.65 -9.36 20.91
N GLY A 616 8.87 -9.89 20.86
CA GLY A 616 10.10 -9.20 21.20
C GLY A 616 10.92 -8.92 19.95
N LEU A 617 11.65 -7.81 19.99
CA LEU A 617 12.57 -7.34 18.96
C LEU A 617 13.87 -6.93 19.63
N ASN A 618 15.01 -7.40 19.13
CA ASN A 618 16.35 -6.96 19.53
C ASN A 618 16.57 -6.98 21.07
N GLY A 619 16.10 -8.06 21.71
CA GLY A 619 16.24 -8.32 23.14
C GLY A 619 15.31 -7.50 24.06
N LYS A 620 14.23 -6.88 23.54
CA LYS A 620 13.17 -6.27 24.37
C LYS A 620 11.80 -6.67 23.85
N GLU A 621 10.78 -6.58 24.69
CA GLU A 621 9.40 -6.64 24.21
C GLU A 621 9.05 -5.36 23.46
N VAL A 622 8.29 -5.49 22.38
CA VAL A 622 7.80 -4.33 21.62
C VAL A 622 6.70 -3.64 22.42
N ALA A 623 6.80 -2.32 22.61
CA ALA A 623 5.89 -1.56 23.48
C ALA A 623 4.47 -1.38 22.89
N VAL A 624 4.35 -1.43 21.57
CA VAL A 624 3.09 -1.23 20.82
C VAL A 624 2.81 -2.44 19.93
N GLY A 625 1.56 -2.63 19.51
CA GLY A 625 1.21 -3.74 18.62
C GLY A 625 1.33 -5.11 19.28
N GLN A 626 0.90 -5.27 20.54
CA GLN A 626 0.90 -6.55 21.24
C GLN A 626 -0.46 -7.23 21.21
N LEU A 627 -1.07 -7.38 20.03
CA LEU A 627 -2.41 -7.97 19.90
C LEU A 627 -2.47 -9.39 20.49
N TYR A 628 -1.38 -10.14 20.33
CA TYR A 628 -1.25 -11.53 20.79
C TYR A 628 -1.13 -11.66 22.32
N SER A 629 -0.99 -10.56 23.06
CA SER A 629 -0.96 -10.58 24.53
C SER A 629 -2.25 -11.14 25.13
N ASN A 630 -3.35 -11.16 24.38
CA ASN A 630 -4.63 -11.74 24.79
C ASN A 630 -4.78 -13.24 24.48
N VAL A 631 -3.76 -13.88 23.90
CA VAL A 631 -3.80 -15.33 23.64
C VAL A 631 -3.92 -16.09 24.97
N ASP A 632 -4.91 -16.98 25.05
CA ASP A 632 -5.08 -17.99 26.10
C ASP A 632 -5.62 -19.26 25.43
N MET A 633 -4.71 -20.08 24.90
CA MET A 633 -5.03 -21.28 24.12
C MET A 633 -4.40 -22.51 24.78
N THR A 634 -5.06 -23.67 24.68
CA THR A 634 -4.49 -24.95 25.10
C THR A 634 -4.39 -25.90 23.91
N VAL A 635 -3.17 -26.30 23.56
CA VAL A 635 -2.90 -27.36 22.58
C VAL A 635 -2.97 -28.70 23.30
N THR A 636 -3.73 -29.64 22.75
CA THR A 636 -4.00 -30.96 23.29
C THR A 636 -3.79 -32.01 22.20
N ALA A 637 -3.68 -33.29 22.56
CA ALA A 637 -3.67 -34.35 21.57
C ALA A 637 -4.96 -34.41 20.70
N GLY A 638 -6.07 -33.83 21.17
CA GLY A 638 -7.36 -33.87 20.49
C GLY A 638 -7.60 -32.78 19.44
N ASN A 639 -6.90 -31.64 19.55
CA ASN A 639 -7.01 -30.53 18.58
C ASN A 639 -5.74 -30.35 17.73
N TYR A 640 -4.64 -31.04 18.06
CA TYR A 640 -3.40 -30.99 17.30
C TYR A 640 -3.45 -31.84 16.02
N ASN A 641 -2.98 -31.25 14.92
CA ASN A 641 -2.78 -31.93 13.64
C ASN A 641 -1.31 -31.70 13.20
N SER A 642 -0.59 -32.77 12.85
CA SER A 642 0.84 -32.67 12.48
C SER A 642 1.10 -32.12 11.08
N GLU A 643 0.09 -31.99 10.23
CA GLU A 643 0.18 -31.34 8.91
C GLU A 643 -0.13 -29.85 8.98
N THR A 644 -1.12 -29.44 9.78
CA THR A 644 -1.64 -28.05 9.79
C THR A 644 -1.38 -27.29 11.09
N GLY A 645 -0.95 -27.96 12.15
CA GLY A 645 -0.78 -27.35 13.47
C GLY A 645 -2.11 -26.93 14.13
N VAL A 646 -2.01 -26.01 15.09
CA VAL A 646 -3.14 -25.44 15.84
C VAL A 646 -3.08 -23.91 15.81
N PRO A 647 -4.05 -23.22 15.19
CA PRO A 647 -4.15 -21.76 15.24
C PRO A 647 -4.29 -21.25 16.67
N LEU A 648 -3.55 -20.19 17.02
CA LEU A 648 -3.55 -19.62 18.38
C LEU A 648 -4.56 -18.47 18.56
N VAL A 649 -5.10 -17.95 17.46
CA VAL A 649 -6.11 -16.89 17.43
C VAL A 649 -7.29 -17.30 16.56
N GLY A 650 -8.51 -16.92 16.98
CA GLY A 650 -9.75 -17.29 16.28
C GLY A 650 -10.05 -16.46 15.03
N THR A 651 -9.50 -15.25 14.94
CA THR A 651 -9.55 -14.38 13.76
C THR A 651 -8.11 -13.99 13.39
N PRO A 652 -7.71 -14.12 12.11
CA PRO A 652 -6.44 -13.58 11.65
C PRO A 652 -6.50 -12.06 11.84
N SER A 653 -5.73 -11.55 12.78
CA SER A 653 -5.61 -10.13 13.03
C SER A 653 -4.14 -9.87 13.21
N GLY A 654 -3.62 -8.99 12.35
CA GLY A 654 -2.21 -8.69 12.29
C GLY A 654 -1.76 -7.75 13.38
N THR A 655 -0.46 -7.74 13.62
CA THR A 655 0.17 -6.65 14.33
C THR A 655 1.34 -6.08 13.53
N ILE A 656 1.48 -4.76 13.60
CA ILE A 656 2.54 -4.03 12.94
C ILE A 656 3.63 -3.73 13.98
N ILE A 657 4.85 -4.15 13.67
CA ILE A 657 6.04 -3.93 14.48
C ILE A 657 6.98 -3.02 13.69
N GLY A 658 7.43 -1.93 14.30
CA GLY A 658 8.40 -1.04 13.65
C GLY A 658 9.75 -1.72 13.43
N VAL A 659 10.37 -1.41 12.29
CA VAL A 659 11.76 -1.76 11.99
C VAL A 659 12.67 -1.01 12.95
N GLU A 660 13.69 -1.68 13.50
CA GLU A 660 14.68 -1.05 14.40
C GLU A 660 16.08 -1.02 13.77
N ASP A 661 16.71 -2.17 13.65
CA ASP A 661 18.08 -2.33 13.12
C ASP A 661 18.07 -2.67 11.62
N GLY A 662 16.89 -2.90 11.03
CA GLY A 662 16.70 -3.22 9.61
C GLY A 662 16.39 -4.70 9.36
N ALA A 663 15.74 -5.04 8.25
CA ALA A 663 15.25 -6.41 7.98
C ALA A 663 16.32 -7.51 7.96
N ALA A 664 17.57 -7.15 7.65
CA ALA A 664 18.68 -8.10 7.68
C ALA A 664 19.23 -8.35 9.09
N ASP A 665 19.04 -7.41 10.01
CA ASP A 665 19.70 -7.39 11.32
C ASP A 665 18.70 -7.53 12.49
N ASP A 666 17.42 -7.22 12.27
CA ASP A 666 16.36 -7.34 13.24
C ASP A 666 16.12 -8.79 13.65
N GLN A 667 16.20 -9.04 14.95
CA GLN A 667 16.01 -10.34 15.57
C GLN A 667 14.74 -10.35 16.41
N PHE A 668 13.82 -11.25 16.05
CA PHE A 668 12.55 -11.43 16.73
C PHE A 668 12.60 -12.59 17.71
N PHE A 669 11.80 -12.52 18.77
CA PHE A 669 11.53 -13.62 19.69
C PHE A 669 10.13 -13.50 20.28
N LEU A 670 9.63 -14.53 20.95
CA LEU A 670 8.36 -14.49 21.67
C LEU A 670 8.60 -14.54 23.17
N THR A 671 7.73 -13.86 23.92
CA THR A 671 7.65 -13.98 25.38
C THR A 671 6.26 -14.46 25.79
N PHE A 672 6.17 -15.14 26.95
CA PHE A 672 4.92 -15.73 27.44
C PHE A 672 4.69 -15.39 28.92
N GLU A 673 3.43 -15.26 29.31
CA GLU A 673 3.03 -15.32 30.73
C GLU A 673 2.98 -16.78 31.20
N GLU A 674 2.51 -17.69 30.35
CA GLU A 674 2.53 -19.13 30.59
C GLU A 674 2.80 -19.89 29.29
N PHE A 675 3.74 -20.84 29.32
CA PHE A 675 3.94 -21.81 28.24
C PHE A 675 4.14 -23.21 28.83
N GLY A 676 3.22 -24.14 28.54
CA GLY A 676 3.31 -25.55 28.96
C GLY A 676 3.49 -25.76 30.46
N GLY A 677 2.96 -24.85 31.29
CA GLY A 677 3.10 -24.86 32.75
C GLY A 677 4.34 -24.12 33.31
N VAL A 678 5.21 -23.57 32.46
CA VAL A 678 6.26 -22.62 32.87
C VAL A 678 5.64 -21.22 32.91
N ILE A 679 5.71 -20.57 34.06
CA ILE A 679 4.99 -19.32 34.34
C ILE A 679 5.98 -18.18 34.59
N PHE A 680 5.75 -17.05 33.93
CA PHE A 680 6.34 -15.75 34.25
C PHE A 680 5.24 -14.83 34.79
N ASP A 681 5.39 -14.41 36.05
CA ASP A 681 4.46 -13.45 36.68
C ASP A 681 4.77 -12.05 36.18
N ARG A 682 4.11 -11.68 35.08
CA ARG A 682 4.31 -10.41 34.42
C ARG A 682 3.80 -9.26 35.32
N PRO A 683 4.64 -8.24 35.60
CA PRO A 683 4.17 -7.05 36.30
C PRO A 683 3.00 -6.42 35.54
N ALA A 684 1.99 -5.91 36.27
CA ALA A 684 0.93 -5.14 35.64
C ALA A 684 1.54 -3.94 34.91
N ASP A 685 1.06 -3.66 33.69
CA ASP A 685 1.48 -2.48 32.93
C ASP A 685 1.34 -1.23 33.80
N GLU A 686 2.33 -0.33 33.74
CA GLU A 686 2.23 0.95 34.42
C GLU A 686 0.98 1.67 33.88
N VAL A 687 -0.01 1.85 34.75
CA VAL A 687 -1.16 2.68 34.43
C VAL A 687 -0.59 4.09 34.17
N PRO A 688 -0.78 4.65 32.95
CA PRO A 688 -0.30 5.99 32.67
C PRO A 688 -0.81 6.92 33.76
N ASP A 689 0.07 7.74 34.33
CA ASP A 689 -0.36 8.79 35.23
C ASP A 689 -1.45 9.58 34.53
N LEU A 690 -2.57 9.81 35.24
CA LEU A 690 -3.61 10.70 34.74
C LEU A 690 -2.91 12.00 34.35
N PRO A 691 -3.12 12.51 33.12
CA PRO A 691 -2.48 13.75 32.70
C PRO A 691 -2.79 14.80 33.76
N ALA A 692 -1.74 15.47 34.25
CA ALA A 692 -1.92 16.58 35.15
C ALA A 692 -2.95 17.53 34.52
N PRO A 693 -3.96 18.02 35.28
CA PRO A 693 -4.96 18.91 34.75
C PRO A 693 -4.25 20.04 33.98
N VAL A 694 -4.46 20.08 32.66
CA VAL A 694 -3.91 21.16 31.86
C VAL A 694 -4.67 22.41 32.29
N ASP A 695 -3.93 23.38 32.81
CA ASP A 695 -4.45 24.72 33.02
C ASP A 695 -4.70 25.31 31.64
N LEU A 696 -5.92 25.15 31.16
CA LEU A 696 -6.32 25.67 29.86
C LEU A 696 -6.18 27.20 29.90
N PRO A 697 -5.79 27.84 28.78
CA PRO A 697 -5.84 29.29 28.67
C PRO A 697 -7.23 29.78 29.10
N VAL A 698 -7.29 30.89 29.82
CA VAL A 698 -8.55 31.53 30.24
C VAL A 698 -9.47 31.62 29.03
N GLN A 699 -10.60 30.92 29.08
CA GLN A 699 -11.63 30.99 28.05
C GLN A 699 -12.18 32.41 28.01
N ALA A 700 -12.43 32.94 26.81
CA ALA A 700 -12.96 34.30 26.69
C ALA A 700 -14.33 34.42 27.39
N ASP A 701 -14.50 35.45 28.20
CA ASP A 701 -15.78 35.77 28.88
C ASP A 701 -16.91 36.13 27.90
N VAL A 702 -16.58 36.36 26.62
CA VAL A 702 -17.50 36.70 25.54
C VAL A 702 -17.24 35.77 24.36
N GLY A 703 -18.25 35.00 23.97
CA GLY A 703 -18.22 34.10 22.82
C GLY A 703 -18.95 34.66 21.61
N LEU A 704 -18.75 34.01 20.46
CA LEU A 704 -19.57 34.19 19.26
C LEU A 704 -20.53 33.02 19.12
N ARG A 705 -21.76 33.29 18.70
CA ARG A 705 -22.69 32.23 18.30
C ARG A 705 -22.22 31.55 17.03
N VAL A 706 -22.36 30.23 16.95
CA VAL A 706 -22.08 29.47 15.73
C VAL A 706 -23.21 29.66 14.69
N PHE A 707 -22.97 29.24 13.45
CA PHE A 707 -23.87 29.52 12.32
C PHE A 707 -25.31 29.05 12.52
N SER A 708 -25.46 27.85 13.10
CA SER A 708 -26.77 27.26 13.41
C SER A 708 -27.54 28.08 14.45
N GLU A 709 -26.84 28.63 15.44
CA GLU A 709 -27.40 29.44 16.52
C GLU A 709 -27.80 30.84 16.02
N ILE A 710 -26.98 31.47 15.18
CA ILE A 710 -27.31 32.75 14.54
C ILE A 710 -28.59 32.57 13.69
N ASN A 711 -28.65 31.52 12.89
CA ASN A 711 -29.82 31.21 12.07
C ASN A 711 -31.07 30.93 12.90
N ALA A 712 -30.95 30.17 14.00
CA ALA A 712 -32.04 29.93 14.94
C ALA A 712 -32.51 31.24 15.59
N SER A 713 -31.57 32.12 15.97
CA SER A 713 -31.86 33.42 16.59
C SER A 713 -32.60 34.35 15.64
N MET A 714 -32.15 34.49 14.39
CA MET A 714 -32.82 35.33 13.40
C MET A 714 -34.23 34.81 13.06
N SER A 715 -34.40 33.49 13.01
CA SER A 715 -35.71 32.85 12.82
C SER A 715 -36.65 33.11 14.01
N ALA A 716 -36.14 32.98 15.24
CA ALA A 716 -36.90 33.24 16.46
C ALA A 716 -37.31 34.71 16.58
N VAL A 717 -36.39 35.64 16.29
CA VAL A 717 -36.63 37.08 16.35
C VAL A 717 -37.68 37.49 15.31
N THR A 718 -37.51 37.09 14.04
CA THR A 718 -38.40 37.56 12.96
C THR A 718 -39.69 36.78 12.81
N GLY A 719 -39.76 35.56 13.35
CA GLY A 719 -40.86 34.62 13.08
C GLY A 719 -40.85 34.01 11.68
N VAL A 720 -39.88 34.37 10.83
CA VAL A 720 -39.69 33.76 9.51
C VAL A 720 -39.07 32.38 9.69
N ARG A 721 -39.66 31.37 9.03
CA ARG A 721 -39.16 29.98 9.11
C ARG A 721 -37.78 29.87 8.49
N SER A 722 -36.84 29.21 9.17
CA SER A 722 -35.48 28.96 8.66
C SER A 722 -35.44 28.21 7.32
N SER A 723 -36.44 27.37 7.04
CA SER A 723 -36.62 26.72 5.74
C SER A 723 -36.80 27.72 4.57
N SER A 724 -37.28 28.93 4.84
CA SER A 724 -37.51 29.96 3.82
C SER A 724 -36.24 30.70 3.41
N VAL A 725 -35.13 30.52 4.14
CA VAL A 725 -33.82 31.13 3.84
C VAL A 725 -32.73 30.08 3.59
N SER A 726 -33.11 28.80 3.41
CA SER A 726 -32.17 27.67 3.35
C SER A 726 -31.14 27.81 2.24
N GLU A 727 -31.51 28.37 1.08
CA GLU A 727 -30.58 28.61 -0.02
C GLU A 727 -29.51 29.65 0.36
N THR A 728 -29.91 30.77 0.98
CA THR A 728 -28.96 31.80 1.46
C THR A 728 -28.08 31.23 2.57
N TYR A 729 -28.66 30.48 3.51
CA TYR A 729 -27.96 29.80 4.59
C TYR A 729 -26.86 28.87 4.05
N SER A 730 -27.18 27.98 3.11
CA SER A 730 -26.19 27.05 2.51
C SER A 730 -25.08 27.76 1.72
N ARG A 731 -25.34 28.94 1.17
CA ARG A 731 -24.31 29.74 0.48
C ARG A 731 -23.33 30.38 1.45
N VAL A 732 -23.82 30.90 2.58
CA VAL A 732 -23.00 31.69 3.52
C VAL A 732 -22.48 30.91 4.73
N ILE A 733 -22.90 29.65 4.94
CA ILE A 733 -22.41 28.79 6.04
C ILE A 733 -20.89 28.59 6.02
N ARG A 734 -20.30 28.51 4.83
CA ARG A 734 -18.83 28.37 4.65
C ARG A 734 -18.06 29.64 5.01
N GLN A 735 -18.76 30.74 5.32
CA GLN A 735 -18.18 32.05 5.59
C GLN A 735 -18.30 32.48 7.06
N LEU A 736 -18.67 31.64 8.03
CA LEU A 736 -18.81 32.02 9.45
C LEU A 736 -17.88 31.24 10.39
N PRO A 737 -17.68 31.71 11.65
CA PRO A 737 -16.82 31.02 12.59
C PRO A 737 -17.33 29.60 12.86
N PRO A 738 -16.48 28.56 12.74
CA PRO A 738 -16.86 27.20 13.08
C PRO A 738 -16.86 26.94 14.60
N SER A 739 -16.47 27.93 15.40
CA SER A 739 -16.34 27.83 16.86
C SER A 739 -16.84 29.09 17.54
N GLU A 740 -17.10 29.00 18.83
CA GLU A 740 -17.59 30.12 19.65
C GLU A 740 -16.49 31.12 20.05
N ASN A 741 -15.28 30.97 19.51
CA ASN A 741 -14.15 31.83 19.85
C ASN A 741 -14.22 33.19 19.14
N ALA A 742 -14.24 34.27 19.91
CA ALA A 742 -14.22 35.65 19.41
C ALA A 742 -12.99 35.96 18.53
N ASP A 743 -11.83 35.37 18.82
CA ASP A 743 -10.59 35.57 18.06
C ASP A 743 -10.65 34.95 16.65
N ALA A 744 -11.60 34.04 16.41
CA ALA A 744 -11.80 33.42 15.10
C ALA A 744 -12.68 34.27 14.15
N PHE A 745 -13.06 35.49 14.54
CA PHE A 745 -13.93 36.34 13.72
C PHE A 745 -13.18 37.07 12.60
N LEU A 746 -13.56 36.79 11.35
CA LEU A 746 -12.95 37.37 10.16
C LEU A 746 -13.91 38.34 9.45
N ALA A 747 -13.35 39.22 8.61
CA ALA A 747 -14.15 40.17 7.83
C ALA A 747 -15.15 39.49 6.86
N SER A 748 -14.83 38.29 6.37
CA SER A 748 -15.76 37.46 5.58
C SER A 748 -17.04 37.13 6.35
N HIS A 749 -16.96 37.01 7.67
CA HIS A 749 -18.07 36.63 8.53
C HIS A 749 -19.13 37.72 8.59
N GLN A 750 -18.70 38.99 8.62
CA GLN A 750 -19.60 40.15 8.57
C GLN A 750 -20.47 40.13 7.31
N SER A 751 -19.89 39.75 6.17
CA SER A 751 -20.60 39.70 4.89
C SER A 751 -21.63 38.56 4.84
N GLY A 752 -21.31 37.40 5.42
CA GLY A 752 -22.23 36.27 5.53
C GLY A 752 -23.40 36.57 6.45
N ILE A 753 -23.15 37.17 7.63
CA ILE A 753 -24.20 37.58 8.58
C ILE A 753 -25.14 38.60 7.94
N MET A 754 -24.62 39.60 7.21
CA MET A 754 -25.48 40.61 6.57
C MET A 754 -26.39 40.01 5.52
N GLN A 755 -25.89 39.07 4.72
CA GLN A 755 -26.71 38.39 3.71
C GLN A 755 -27.81 37.55 4.36
N LEU A 756 -27.51 36.85 5.45
CA LEU A 756 -28.50 36.07 6.18
C LEU A 756 -29.55 36.96 6.86
N ALA A 757 -29.12 38.02 7.56
CA ALA A 757 -30.01 39.01 8.17
C ALA A 757 -30.92 39.67 7.14
N LEU A 758 -30.38 40.01 5.95
CA LEU A 758 -31.16 40.57 4.85
C LEU A 758 -32.23 39.61 4.34
N ALA A 759 -31.92 38.31 4.24
CA ALA A 759 -32.89 37.31 3.81
C ALA A 759 -34.05 37.20 4.81
N TYR A 760 -33.74 37.15 6.11
CA TYR A 760 -34.76 37.13 7.18
C TYR A 760 -35.61 38.40 7.20
N CYS A 761 -34.99 39.58 7.16
CA CYS A 761 -35.71 40.86 7.19
C CYS A 761 -36.52 41.13 5.91
N SER A 762 -36.06 40.63 4.76
CA SER A 762 -36.84 40.65 3.52
C SER A 762 -38.05 39.73 3.61
N GLY A 763 -37.87 38.53 4.17
CA GLY A 763 -38.97 37.58 4.43
C GLY A 763 -40.02 38.17 5.38
N LEU A 764 -39.57 38.81 6.47
CA LEU A 764 -40.44 39.50 7.43
C LEU A 764 -41.23 40.61 6.74
N SER A 765 -40.57 41.46 5.96
CA SER A 765 -41.20 42.61 5.29
C SER A 765 -42.18 42.22 4.18
N ALA A 766 -41.94 41.07 3.54
CA ALA A 766 -42.78 40.54 2.46
C ALA A 766 -44.06 39.85 2.98
N ASP A 767 -44.01 39.23 4.16
CA ASP A 767 -45.17 38.57 4.77
C ASP A 767 -46.08 39.58 5.48
N THR A 768 -47.30 39.75 4.95
CA THR A 768 -48.26 40.74 5.49
C THR A 768 -48.72 40.45 6.90
N GLY A 769 -48.74 39.17 7.31
CA GLY A 769 -49.12 38.76 8.66
C GLY A 769 -48.00 39.01 9.65
N LEU A 770 -46.80 38.51 9.33
CA LEU A 770 -45.62 38.66 10.20
C LEU A 770 -45.26 40.14 10.39
N ARG A 771 -45.24 40.95 9.34
CA ARG A 771 -44.90 42.38 9.50
C ARG A 771 -45.94 43.17 10.29
N ALA A 772 -47.23 42.84 10.18
CA ALA A 772 -48.28 43.51 10.94
C ALA A 772 -48.21 43.14 12.43
N GLN A 773 -47.78 41.92 12.73
CA GLN A 773 -47.51 41.46 14.09
C GLN A 773 -46.23 42.08 14.67
N PHE A 774 -45.16 42.13 13.87
CA PHE A 774 -43.85 42.61 14.31
C PHE A 774 -43.79 44.14 14.42
N TYR A 775 -44.48 44.87 13.55
CA TYR A 775 -44.53 46.34 13.56
C TYR A 775 -45.97 46.83 13.76
N PRO A 776 -46.52 46.73 14.99
CA PRO A 776 -47.92 47.05 15.25
C PRO A 776 -48.22 48.53 14.99
N GLY A 777 -49.22 48.80 14.15
CA GLY A 777 -49.66 50.16 13.83
C GLY A 777 -48.82 50.91 12.80
N LEU A 778 -47.85 50.25 12.15
CA LEU A 778 -47.06 50.82 11.06
C LEU A 778 -47.78 50.66 9.70
N ASP A 779 -47.98 51.76 8.98
CA ASP A 779 -48.45 51.73 7.59
C ASP A 779 -47.25 51.66 6.63
N PHE A 780 -47.02 50.48 6.06
CA PHE A 780 -45.93 50.21 5.11
C PHE A 780 -46.07 50.94 3.77
N ASN A 781 -47.24 51.52 3.46
CA ASN A 781 -47.52 52.19 2.19
C ASN A 781 -47.55 53.72 2.30
N ALA A 782 -47.52 54.27 3.52
CA ALA A 782 -47.42 55.71 3.76
C ALA A 782 -45.93 56.12 3.89
N PRO A 783 -45.57 57.42 3.73
CA PRO A 783 -44.28 57.95 4.14
C PRO A 783 -44.19 57.99 5.68
N ALA A 784 -44.28 56.81 6.29
CA ALA A 784 -44.48 56.63 7.72
C ALA A 784 -43.22 56.91 8.55
N LEU A 785 -42.09 57.29 7.94
CA LEU A 785 -40.78 57.41 8.61
C LEU A 785 -40.25 58.85 8.69
N ASP A 786 -41.04 59.82 8.21
CA ASP A 786 -40.69 61.25 8.25
C ASP A 786 -40.89 61.88 9.65
N SER A 787 -41.66 61.21 10.51
CA SER A 787 -41.90 61.62 11.90
C SER A 787 -41.13 60.75 12.89
N GLU A 788 -40.73 61.33 14.02
CA GLU A 788 -40.08 60.61 15.12
C GLU A 788 -40.91 59.44 15.63
N ILE A 789 -42.23 59.63 15.75
CA ILE A 789 -43.20 58.57 16.11
C ILE A 789 -43.12 57.41 15.11
N GLY A 790 -43.08 57.75 13.82
CA GLY A 790 -42.97 56.79 12.73
C GLY A 790 -41.70 55.95 12.75
N ARG A 791 -40.56 56.59 13.01
CA ARG A 791 -39.26 55.90 13.17
C ARG A 791 -39.25 55.00 14.40
N ASN A 792 -39.80 55.48 15.52
CA ASN A 792 -39.90 54.71 16.75
C ASN A 792 -40.81 53.48 16.60
N ASN A 793 -41.85 53.54 15.76
CA ASN A 793 -42.69 52.38 15.43
C ASN A 793 -41.94 51.28 14.64
N VAL A 794 -40.75 51.57 14.09
CA VAL A 794 -39.86 50.57 13.48
C VAL A 794 -38.76 50.13 14.45
N ILE A 795 -38.12 51.11 15.11
CA ILE A 795 -36.93 50.86 15.94
C ILE A 795 -37.30 50.14 17.25
N GLN A 796 -38.36 50.57 17.94
CA GLN A 796 -38.70 50.02 19.25
C GLN A 796 -39.02 48.51 19.19
N PRO A 797 -39.86 48.01 18.26
CA PRO A 797 -40.10 46.57 18.15
C PRO A 797 -38.84 45.74 17.86
N LEU A 798 -37.86 46.29 17.13
CA LEU A 798 -36.58 45.61 16.88
C LEU A 798 -35.75 45.50 18.16
N LEU A 799 -35.66 46.58 18.95
CA LEU A 799 -34.93 46.57 20.22
C LEU A 799 -35.58 45.63 21.24
N ASP A 800 -36.92 45.59 21.27
CA ASP A 800 -37.67 44.69 22.15
C ASP A 800 -37.49 43.23 21.75
N ALA A 801 -37.57 42.92 20.44
CA ALA A 801 -37.40 41.55 19.94
C ALA A 801 -35.96 41.03 20.09
N LEU A 802 -34.97 41.92 20.08
CA LEU A 802 -33.56 41.61 20.33
C LEU A 802 -33.17 41.69 21.82
N ILE A 803 -34.12 41.95 22.72
CA ILE A 803 -33.93 41.98 24.19
C ILE A 803 -32.92 43.06 24.63
N VAL A 804 -32.64 44.05 23.79
CA VAL A 804 -31.63 45.10 24.04
C VAL A 804 -32.06 46.04 25.17
N ASN A 805 -33.35 46.05 25.53
CA ASN A 805 -33.90 46.89 26.59
C ASN A 805 -33.85 46.25 28.00
N GLU A 806 -33.34 45.02 28.17
CA GLU A 806 -33.35 44.34 29.48
C GLU A 806 -32.20 44.74 30.43
N GLY A 807 -31.23 45.52 29.97
CA GLY A 807 -30.15 46.05 30.80
C GLY A 807 -29.09 45.02 31.21
N LEU A 808 -28.82 44.01 30.37
CA LEU A 808 -27.71 43.08 30.61
C LEU A 808 -26.37 43.81 30.54
N ALA A 809 -25.43 43.48 31.43
CA ALA A 809 -24.14 44.17 31.52
C ALA A 809 -23.25 44.00 30.27
N SER A 810 -23.47 42.92 29.51
CA SER A 810 -22.70 42.55 28.31
C SER A 810 -23.41 42.88 26.98
N GLN A 811 -24.59 43.51 27.00
CA GLN A 811 -25.31 43.86 25.77
C GLN A 811 -25.08 45.33 25.36
N PRO A 812 -25.24 45.67 24.07
CA PRO A 812 -25.15 47.06 23.60
C PRO A 812 -26.15 47.99 24.29
N ASP A 813 -25.73 49.23 24.54
CA ASP A 813 -26.60 50.26 25.10
C ASP A 813 -27.78 50.58 24.15
N ALA A 814 -29.00 50.39 24.65
CA ALA A 814 -30.20 50.54 23.83
C ALA A 814 -30.38 51.94 23.24
N ALA A 815 -29.98 52.99 23.98
CA ALA A 815 -30.09 54.36 23.49
C ALA A 815 -29.07 54.63 22.37
N ALA A 816 -27.86 54.08 22.46
CA ALA A 816 -26.86 54.13 21.41
C ALA A 816 -27.31 53.39 20.14
N VAL A 817 -27.82 52.15 20.28
CA VAL A 817 -28.36 51.40 19.13
C VAL A 817 -29.52 52.14 18.48
N SER A 818 -30.46 52.68 19.29
CA SER A 818 -31.57 53.48 18.79
C SER A 818 -31.09 54.71 18.00
N ALA A 819 -30.08 55.43 18.51
CA ALA A 819 -29.51 56.59 17.84
C ALA A 819 -28.89 56.25 16.48
N GLU A 820 -28.15 55.14 16.37
CA GLU A 820 -27.58 54.66 15.11
C GLU A 820 -28.66 54.27 14.09
N LEU A 821 -29.72 53.60 14.52
CA LEU A 821 -30.84 53.25 13.65
C LEU A 821 -31.62 54.49 13.17
N HIS A 822 -31.78 55.50 14.02
CA HIS A 822 -32.34 56.80 13.63
C HIS A 822 -31.45 57.51 12.59
N ALA A 823 -30.12 57.45 12.78
CA ALA A 823 -29.17 58.02 11.82
C ALA A 823 -29.23 57.30 10.47
N LEU A 824 -29.34 55.97 10.46
CA LEU A 824 -29.51 55.17 9.23
C LEU A 824 -30.78 55.56 8.47
N ILE A 825 -31.92 55.68 9.16
CA ILE A 825 -33.16 56.17 8.54
C ILE A 825 -32.96 57.56 7.94
N GLY A 826 -32.28 58.45 8.67
CA GLY A 826 -31.94 59.79 8.21
C GLY A 826 -31.02 59.84 6.98
N ALA A 827 -30.13 58.87 6.83
CA ALA A 827 -29.21 58.77 5.69
C ALA A 827 -29.87 58.23 4.41
N MET A 828 -30.97 57.47 4.53
CA MET A 828 -31.68 56.85 3.41
C MET A 828 -32.76 57.76 2.79
N THR A 829 -32.49 59.06 2.67
CA THR A 829 -33.45 60.04 2.14
C THR A 829 -33.88 59.69 0.71
N GLY A 830 -35.19 59.57 0.48
CA GLY A 830 -35.77 59.28 -0.84
C GLY A 830 -35.92 57.79 -1.20
N ALA A 831 -35.50 56.87 -0.32
CA ALA A 831 -35.79 55.45 -0.47
C ALA A 831 -37.26 55.13 -0.09
N PRO A 832 -37.89 54.11 -0.69
CA PRO A 832 -39.20 53.63 -0.26
C PRO A 832 -39.18 53.20 1.21
N SER A 833 -40.26 53.46 1.96
CA SER A 833 -40.34 53.10 3.39
C SER A 833 -40.12 51.60 3.63
N THR A 834 -40.56 50.74 2.72
CA THR A 834 -40.30 49.29 2.76
C THR A 834 -38.81 48.95 2.71
N THR A 835 -38.04 49.64 1.87
CA THR A 835 -36.58 49.48 1.77
C THR A 835 -35.89 49.96 3.04
N ILE A 836 -36.33 51.09 3.59
CA ILE A 836 -35.78 51.64 4.85
C ILE A 836 -36.06 50.66 6.01
N ILE A 837 -37.29 50.17 6.15
CA ILE A 837 -37.67 49.21 7.20
C ILE A 837 -36.82 47.93 7.09
N THR A 838 -36.65 47.40 5.88
CA THR A 838 -35.83 46.21 5.65
C THR A 838 -34.37 46.47 6.03
N ALA A 839 -33.81 47.62 5.66
CA ALA A 839 -32.43 47.98 5.99
C ALA A 839 -32.21 48.14 7.50
N VAL A 840 -33.12 48.80 8.20
CA VAL A 840 -33.08 48.99 9.66
C VAL A 840 -33.19 47.65 10.39
N CYS A 841 -34.08 46.76 9.92
CA CYS A 841 -34.18 45.39 10.41
C CYS A 841 -32.85 44.65 10.22
N THR A 842 -32.28 44.67 9.00
CA THR A 842 -31.04 43.96 8.67
C THR A 842 -29.87 44.45 9.51
N ALA A 843 -29.73 45.77 9.70
CA ALA A 843 -28.68 46.35 10.54
C ALA A 843 -28.81 45.94 12.01
N SER A 844 -30.05 45.79 12.51
CA SER A 844 -30.31 45.37 13.89
C SER A 844 -30.03 43.89 14.09
N LEU A 845 -30.54 43.02 13.20
CA LEU A 845 -30.35 41.57 13.26
C LEU A 845 -28.90 41.15 12.97
N GLY A 846 -28.22 41.92 12.14
CA GLY A 846 -26.83 41.70 11.78
C GLY A 846 -25.82 42.16 12.83
N GLY A 847 -26.28 42.83 13.88
CA GLY A 847 -25.44 43.44 14.90
C GLY A 847 -24.98 42.48 15.98
N ALA A 848 -24.08 42.97 16.84
CA ALA A 848 -23.49 42.22 17.96
C ALA A 848 -24.52 41.58 18.91
N THR A 849 -25.72 42.17 19.02
CA THR A 849 -26.85 41.66 19.83
C THR A 849 -27.30 40.25 19.45
N THR A 850 -27.12 39.86 18.19
CA THR A 850 -27.49 38.53 17.68
C THR A 850 -26.29 37.59 17.58
N LEU A 851 -25.07 38.13 17.71
CA LEU A 851 -23.83 37.43 17.38
C LEU A 851 -23.01 37.05 18.61
N LEU A 852 -23.01 37.90 19.66
CA LEU A 852 -22.24 37.65 20.87
C LEU A 852 -23.07 36.82 21.87
N GLN A 853 -22.40 36.01 22.68
CA GLN A 853 -22.99 35.24 23.78
C GLN A 853 -22.12 35.23 25.02
#